data_AF-A0A957FZR6-F1
#
_entry.id   AF-A0A957FZR6-F1
#
_cell.length_a   1.000
_cell.length_b   1.000
_cell.length_c   1.000
_cell.angle_alpha   90.00
_cell.angle_beta   90.00
_cell.angle_gamma   90.00
#
_symmetry.space_group_name_H-M   'P 1'
#
loop_
_entity.id
_entity.type
_entity.pdbx_description
1 polymer ?
#
loop_
_entity_poly.entity_id
_entity_poly.type
_entity_poly.pdbx_seq_one_letter_code
_entity_poly.pdbx_strand_id
1 'polypeptide(L)'
;MSEATLFESATDYLDGLDLPPTPFDAALESVSQRVDLTVPAIYQTPLGTVATTNLIIKEPLRLPILALPLTLIVGANDEDNPVILTALLEEAWYVEVAQAALALELTLPFLRPVDNPNAPLLIQLESGLHISATSLELLDPEVSLSVPRSELGQTGIIVSLDELIPVLAEGNVPDIAWYYGEDENFRGLYAANATLEFMPNLLFGGQAGLTINGNEILLGPQGLSCEILMQFTPAAPGGDPLTESEIVGGLADGGFPFILNWLQTSIQQNEPRSFAAEGFMRLPLFDLLFQLTIGMQQDETDSWGYYAGLQSLAPGVIDTPAGTLSYSAAQLNGSLAGTDAALSGLIAGLQIDLDPFQIDAGTIQLALARNSEQVRLQLQLSQVELGPLGTVESALLLIEADTTGAGLKVQFEATLVWADLHERLEFAALPDNFPLPPDDATVDVTIFYDNGDWRFRFAAALTEVDALWAFLPANINPHVPQAALTLTMAYDAAADKFTGSGNIALKMGLPDLPDLPGLSLFQITTGDENGLIDLTVSGGFTDNNGAITPYMNATIDNALTVDVNFPGLSQPTPPIHTSLNQIAFDLSTDANGDFAGGLVLTGDFALRPLLPSQMGLPVPPAIAVQLEQLLGSVGLLPLAGTTEQAVRFRGDQAAFSMNCTFSEAALEVDLFDMFASLAGGLAGPAGLDNTTNAIDLDIEVRFELKQIDLQLGSLEPDQP
;
A
#
# COMPACT_ATOMS: atom_id res chain seq x y z
N MET A 1 24.28 78.59 3.38
CA MET A 1 24.30 77.83 4.64
C MET A 1 24.76 76.43 4.28
N SER A 2 25.82 75.94 4.93
CA SER A 2 26.45 74.64 4.62
C SER A 2 25.61 73.48 5.15
N GLU A 3 25.74 72.29 4.54
CA GLU A 3 25.05 71.03 4.93
C GLU A 3 25.09 70.73 6.44
N ALA A 4 26.16 71.12 7.13
CA ALA A 4 26.30 70.94 8.59
C ALA A 4 25.21 71.66 9.41
N THR A 5 24.73 72.82 8.94
CA THR A 5 23.83 73.69 9.73
C THR A 5 22.37 73.21 9.79
N LEU A 6 21.94 72.34 8.87
CA LEU A 6 20.56 71.83 8.82
C LEU A 6 20.41 70.55 9.65
N PHE A 7 21.41 69.67 9.61
CA PHE A 7 21.48 68.49 10.49
C PHE A 7 21.63 68.88 11.95
N GLU A 8 22.53 69.81 12.27
CA GLU A 8 22.67 70.35 13.64
C GLU A 8 21.36 70.99 14.12
N SER A 9 20.60 71.67 13.26
CA SER A 9 19.33 72.28 13.70
C SER A 9 18.22 71.27 13.99
N ALA A 10 18.23 70.11 13.32
CA ALA A 10 17.28 69.04 13.58
C ALA A 10 17.67 68.21 14.81
N THR A 11 18.97 68.01 15.04
CA THR A 11 19.47 67.36 16.27
C THR A 11 19.29 68.27 17.48
N ASP A 12 19.58 69.58 17.38
CA ASP A 12 19.36 70.54 18.47
C ASP A 12 17.87 70.70 18.83
N TYR A 13 16.96 70.54 17.87
CA TYR A 13 15.51 70.57 18.13
C TYR A 13 15.02 69.30 18.85
N LEU A 14 15.66 68.15 18.60
CA LEU A 14 15.38 66.88 19.25
C LEU A 14 16.05 66.77 20.63
N ASP A 15 17.28 67.26 20.79
CA ASP A 15 18.00 67.35 22.08
C ASP A 15 17.31 68.32 23.05
N GLY A 16 16.59 69.32 22.53
CA GLY A 16 15.78 70.24 23.33
C GLY A 16 14.52 69.62 23.96
N LEU A 17 14.15 68.38 23.59
CA LEU A 17 12.93 67.70 24.05
C LEU A 17 13.13 66.75 25.25
N ASP A 18 14.35 66.60 25.76
CA ASP A 18 14.69 65.79 26.96
C ASP A 18 14.04 64.38 26.93
N LEU A 19 14.06 63.75 25.75
CA LEU A 19 13.61 62.38 25.55
C LEU A 19 14.79 61.42 25.79
N PRO A 20 14.58 60.27 26.46
CA PRO A 20 15.65 59.29 26.68
C PRO A 20 16.18 58.78 25.32
N PRO A 21 17.47 58.42 25.21
CA PRO A 21 18.04 57.89 23.97
C PRO A 21 17.27 56.61 23.61
N THR A 22 16.45 56.71 22.57
CA THR A 22 15.63 55.61 22.08
C THR A 22 16.41 54.85 20.99
N PRO A 23 16.00 53.63 20.63
CA PRO A 23 16.52 52.90 19.45
C PRO A 23 16.51 53.69 18.12
N PHE A 24 15.97 54.91 18.11
CA PHE A 24 15.93 55.86 17.01
C PHE A 24 17.32 56.46 16.67
N ASP A 25 18.20 56.70 17.65
CA ASP A 25 19.52 57.33 17.42
C ASP A 25 20.49 56.40 16.67
N ALA A 26 20.49 55.11 17.02
CA ALA A 26 21.26 54.09 16.30
C ALA A 26 20.70 53.81 14.89
N ALA A 27 19.38 53.97 14.71
CA ALA A 27 18.75 53.87 13.39
C ALA A 27 19.17 55.05 12.50
N LEU A 28 19.18 56.28 13.01
CA LEU A 28 19.62 57.49 12.32
C LEU A 28 21.09 57.43 11.88
N GLU A 29 21.99 56.93 12.73
CA GLU A 29 23.40 56.76 12.38
C GLU A 29 23.60 55.71 11.27
N SER A 30 22.82 54.61 11.29
CA SER A 30 22.82 53.59 10.22
C SER A 30 22.23 54.07 8.89
N VAL A 31 21.25 54.97 8.95
CA VAL A 31 20.61 55.59 7.77
C VAL A 31 21.58 56.58 7.12
N SER A 32 22.31 57.37 7.92
CA SER A 32 23.28 58.36 7.42
C SER A 32 24.45 57.77 6.63
N GLN A 33 24.81 56.50 6.85
CA GLN A 33 25.86 55.81 6.09
C GLN A 33 25.36 55.22 4.76
N ARG A 34 24.04 55.04 4.63
CA ARG A 34 23.37 54.41 3.49
C ARG A 34 22.73 55.39 2.52
N VAL A 35 22.73 56.67 2.88
CA VAL A 35 21.96 57.70 2.21
C VAL A 35 22.78 58.96 2.04
N ASP A 36 22.94 59.44 0.80
CA ASP A 36 23.48 60.77 0.51
C ASP A 36 22.31 61.75 0.29
N LEU A 37 22.42 62.92 0.93
CA LEU A 37 21.44 64.00 0.80
C LEU A 37 22.03 65.12 -0.03
N THR A 38 21.26 65.66 -0.97
CA THR A 38 21.63 66.91 -1.64
C THR A 38 21.09 68.12 -0.88
N VAL A 39 21.74 69.26 -1.04
CA VAL A 39 21.33 70.52 -0.41
C VAL A 39 19.85 70.82 -0.68
N PRO A 40 19.02 71.01 0.37
CA PRO A 40 17.59 71.22 0.19
C PRO A 40 17.31 72.55 -0.53
N ALA A 41 16.43 72.50 -1.52
CA ALA A 41 15.80 73.68 -2.08
C ALA A 41 14.68 74.14 -1.15
N ILE A 42 14.82 75.33 -0.57
CA ILE A 42 13.82 75.91 0.33
C ILE A 42 13.10 77.04 -0.39
N TYR A 43 11.77 76.97 -0.44
CA TYR A 43 10.95 78.01 -1.06
C TYR A 43 9.66 78.25 -0.28
N GLN A 44 9.14 79.48 -0.38
CA GLN A 44 7.91 79.90 0.26
C GLN A 44 6.71 79.59 -0.63
N THR A 45 5.70 78.95 -0.07
CA THR A 45 4.41 78.69 -0.73
C THR A 45 3.28 79.41 0.02
N PRO A 46 2.09 79.57 -0.58
CA PRO A 46 0.92 80.07 0.14
C PRO A 46 0.50 79.21 1.34
N LEU A 47 1.00 77.98 1.43
CA LEU A 47 0.71 77.00 2.48
C LEU A 47 1.81 76.91 3.53
N GLY A 48 2.91 77.67 3.39
CA GLY A 48 4.05 77.68 4.31
C GLY A 48 5.39 77.45 3.63
N THR A 49 6.43 77.30 4.45
CA THR A 49 7.80 77.03 4.01
C THR A 49 7.96 75.57 3.57
N VAL A 50 8.32 75.34 2.32
CA VAL A 50 8.59 73.98 1.79
C VAL A 50 10.10 73.79 1.61
N ALA A 51 10.61 72.64 2.07
CA ALA A 51 11.96 72.17 1.83
C ALA A 51 11.90 70.88 1.01
N THR A 52 12.59 70.87 -0.14
CA THR A 52 12.71 69.70 -1.00
C THR A 52 14.17 69.28 -1.08
N THR A 53 14.49 68.01 -0.85
CA THR A 53 15.85 67.45 -0.95
C THR A 53 15.84 66.18 -1.81
N ASN A 54 16.95 65.93 -2.52
CA ASN A 54 17.13 64.67 -3.23
C ASN A 54 17.92 63.71 -2.35
N LEU A 55 17.44 62.48 -2.29
CA LEU A 55 17.93 61.39 -1.46
C LEU A 55 18.49 60.28 -2.37
N ILE A 56 19.78 60.01 -2.26
CA ILE A 56 20.45 58.91 -2.94
C ILE A 56 20.68 57.77 -1.94
N ILE A 57 19.92 56.70 -2.10
CA ILE A 57 19.94 55.49 -1.29
C ILE A 57 20.91 54.50 -1.93
N LYS A 58 22.04 54.24 -1.26
CA LYS A 58 23.10 53.34 -1.76
C LYS A 58 22.76 51.86 -1.59
N GLU A 59 21.99 51.53 -0.56
CA GLU A 59 21.55 50.17 -0.22
C GLU A 59 20.06 50.20 0.15
N PRO A 60 19.26 49.16 -0.17
CA PRO A 60 17.84 49.14 0.16
C PRO A 60 17.57 49.46 1.63
N LEU A 61 16.73 50.46 1.86
CA LEU A 61 16.36 50.92 3.19
C LEU A 61 15.07 50.22 3.63
N ARG A 62 15.14 49.51 4.75
CA ARG A 62 13.98 48.89 5.40
C ARG A 62 13.46 49.79 6.51
N LEU A 63 12.27 50.33 6.33
CA LEU A 63 11.58 51.21 7.25
C LEU A 63 10.37 50.47 7.84
N PRO A 64 10.44 49.98 9.08
CA PRO A 64 9.28 49.36 9.72
C PRO A 64 8.20 50.42 9.94
N ILE A 65 6.99 50.15 9.47
CA ILE A 65 5.84 50.99 9.74
C ILE A 65 5.27 50.51 11.07
N LEU A 66 5.66 51.13 12.19
CA LEU A 66 5.42 50.63 13.55
C LEU A 66 3.93 50.35 13.89
N ALA A 67 3.00 50.96 13.15
CA ALA A 67 1.57 50.74 13.32
C ALA A 67 1.01 49.59 12.46
N LEU A 68 1.79 49.04 11.54
CA LEU A 68 1.35 48.02 10.58
C LEU A 68 2.26 46.81 10.62
N PRO A 69 1.79 45.62 10.20
CA PRO A 69 2.65 44.48 9.94
C PRO A 69 3.43 44.62 8.62
N LEU A 70 3.95 45.82 8.34
CA LEU A 70 4.57 46.18 7.07
C LEU A 70 5.92 46.82 7.30
N THR A 71 6.89 46.40 6.50
CA THR A 71 8.17 47.09 6.34
C THR A 71 8.22 47.67 4.94
N LEU A 72 8.34 49.00 4.85
CA LEU A 72 8.59 49.66 3.59
C LEU A 72 10.05 49.45 3.20
N ILE A 73 10.27 48.86 2.04
CA ILE A 73 11.58 48.75 1.40
C ILE A 73 11.67 49.85 0.36
N VAL A 74 12.57 50.79 0.57
CA VAL A 74 12.97 51.76 -0.44
C VAL A 74 14.23 51.24 -1.10
N GLY A 75 14.12 50.83 -2.37
CA GLY A 75 15.23 50.29 -3.15
C GLY A 75 16.38 51.27 -3.29
N ALA A 76 17.57 50.74 -3.57
CA ALA A 76 18.71 51.57 -3.92
C ALA A 76 18.42 52.33 -5.22
N ASN A 77 18.89 53.57 -5.31
CA ASN A 77 18.74 54.44 -6.47
C ASN A 77 20.10 55.07 -6.83
N ASP A 78 20.12 55.86 -7.91
CA ASP A 78 21.33 56.52 -8.39
C ASP A 78 21.13 58.04 -8.51
N GLU A 79 22.22 58.75 -8.81
CA GLU A 79 22.21 60.20 -9.02
C GLU A 79 21.27 60.64 -10.15
N ASP A 80 20.98 59.74 -11.10
CA ASP A 80 20.11 60.01 -12.25
C ASP A 80 18.62 59.87 -11.90
N ASN A 81 18.27 59.11 -10.85
CA ASN A 81 16.90 58.89 -10.38
C ASN A 81 16.79 58.99 -8.84
N PRO A 82 17.06 60.15 -8.25
CA PRO A 82 17.04 60.28 -6.80
C PRO A 82 15.62 60.30 -6.23
N VAL A 83 15.46 59.85 -4.99
CA VAL A 83 14.20 59.97 -4.25
C VAL A 83 14.04 61.42 -3.83
N ILE A 84 12.99 62.07 -4.30
CA ILE A 84 12.70 63.45 -3.92
C ILE A 84 11.90 63.42 -2.62
N LEU A 85 12.46 63.95 -1.53
CA LEU A 85 11.75 64.18 -0.28
C LEU A 85 11.27 65.63 -0.24
N THR A 86 9.96 65.83 -0.07
CA THR A 86 9.38 67.16 0.13
C THR A 86 8.78 67.24 1.52
N ALA A 87 9.16 68.27 2.29
CA ALA A 87 8.65 68.56 3.62
C ALA A 87 8.10 69.98 3.73
N LEU A 88 6.90 70.12 4.28
CA LEU A 88 6.34 71.39 4.73
C LEU A 88 6.76 71.64 6.19
N LEU A 89 7.36 72.79 6.48
CA LEU A 89 8.02 73.10 7.75
C LEU A 89 7.12 73.87 8.75
N GLU A 90 5.82 73.99 8.51
CA GLU A 90 4.85 74.68 9.39
C GLU A 90 3.72 73.73 9.81
N GLU A 91 3.44 73.66 11.13
CA GLU A 91 2.43 72.87 11.92
C GLU A 91 2.12 71.39 11.54
N ALA A 92 2.30 70.94 10.30
CA ALA A 92 2.19 69.57 9.85
C ALA A 92 3.29 69.26 8.82
N TRP A 93 4.20 68.35 9.16
CA TRP A 93 5.19 67.83 8.23
C TRP A 93 4.61 66.64 7.45
N TYR A 94 4.99 66.53 6.18
CA TYR A 94 4.82 65.33 5.40
C TYR A 94 6.09 65.02 4.61
N VAL A 95 6.22 63.79 4.14
CA VAL A 95 7.31 63.27 3.32
C VAL A 95 6.69 62.61 2.12
N GLU A 96 6.88 63.20 0.95
CA GLU A 96 6.49 62.59 -0.31
C GLU A 96 7.66 61.83 -0.93
N VAL A 97 7.41 60.68 -1.56
CA VAL A 97 8.36 59.81 -2.26
C VAL A 97 7.76 59.46 -3.61
N ALA A 98 8.03 60.26 -4.65
CA ALA A 98 7.36 60.14 -5.95
C ALA A 98 8.08 59.26 -6.99
N GLN A 99 9.35 58.88 -6.75
CA GLN A 99 10.20 58.15 -7.72
C GLN A 99 11.18 57.21 -7.01
N ALA A 100 10.72 56.06 -6.53
CA ALA A 100 11.59 55.00 -5.99
C ALA A 100 11.07 53.62 -6.37
N ALA A 101 11.98 52.63 -6.41
CA ALA A 101 11.62 51.22 -6.38
C ALA A 101 11.12 50.91 -4.96
N LEU A 102 9.82 51.04 -4.74
CA LEU A 102 9.20 50.82 -3.44
C LEU A 102 8.66 49.39 -3.39
N ALA A 103 8.85 48.71 -2.26
CA ALA A 103 8.18 47.44 -1.98
C ALA A 103 7.69 47.40 -0.53
N LEU A 104 6.56 46.75 -0.29
CA LEU A 104 6.06 46.46 1.04
C LEU A 104 6.39 45.00 1.38
N GLU A 105 7.10 44.80 2.47
CA GLU A 105 7.33 43.50 3.06
C GLU A 105 6.31 43.26 4.17
N LEU A 106 5.47 42.25 4.00
CA LEU A 106 4.55 41.79 5.05
C LEU A 106 5.35 40.97 6.06
N THR A 107 5.55 41.54 7.26
CA THR A 107 6.32 40.91 8.33
C THR A 107 5.43 40.04 9.21
N LEU A 108 4.64 39.16 8.58
CA LEU A 108 3.70 38.28 9.27
C LEU A 108 4.23 36.85 9.27
N PRO A 109 4.49 36.24 10.44
CA PRO A 109 5.07 34.88 10.52
C PRO A 109 4.13 33.78 10.01
N PHE A 110 2.87 34.13 9.75
CA PHE A 110 1.77 33.23 9.44
C PHE A 110 1.24 33.37 8.01
N LEU A 111 1.80 34.22 7.15
CA LEU A 111 1.51 34.15 5.70
C LEU A 111 2.78 33.71 4.99
N ARG A 112 2.73 32.55 4.33
CA ARG A 112 3.89 31.96 3.64
C ARG A 112 3.61 31.84 2.16
N PRO A 113 4.42 32.43 1.26
CA PRO A 113 4.21 32.27 -0.18
C PRO A 113 4.22 30.80 -0.56
N VAL A 114 3.19 30.33 -1.27
CA VAL A 114 3.08 28.92 -1.68
C VAL A 114 4.22 28.54 -2.64
N ASP A 115 4.55 29.43 -3.59
CA ASP A 115 5.57 29.19 -4.60
C ASP A 115 7.00 29.24 -4.06
N ASN A 116 7.21 29.95 -2.94
CA ASN A 116 8.51 30.03 -2.28
C ASN A 116 8.35 30.21 -0.76
N PRO A 117 8.14 29.12 0.00
CA PRO A 117 7.81 29.17 1.42
C PRO A 117 8.89 29.82 2.31
N ASN A 118 10.12 29.94 1.79
CA ASN A 118 11.26 30.52 2.49
C ASN A 118 11.51 31.99 2.13
N ALA A 119 10.78 32.56 1.17
CA ALA A 119 10.92 33.95 0.78
C ALA A 119 10.02 34.86 1.62
N PRO A 120 10.47 36.10 1.92
CA PRO A 120 9.58 37.12 2.49
C PRO A 120 8.48 37.48 1.48
N LEU A 121 7.28 37.78 1.98
CA LEU A 121 6.15 38.22 1.17
C LEU A 121 6.35 39.70 0.79
N LEU A 122 6.77 39.94 -0.45
CA LEU A 122 7.09 41.27 -0.99
C LEU A 122 6.04 41.71 -2.01
N ILE A 123 5.45 42.89 -1.80
CA ILE A 123 4.52 43.55 -2.72
C ILE A 123 5.25 44.74 -3.35
N GLN A 124 5.52 44.68 -4.65
CA GLN A 124 6.14 45.81 -5.36
C GLN A 124 5.11 46.92 -5.56
N LEU A 125 5.51 48.17 -5.33
CA LEU A 125 4.69 49.36 -5.49
C LEU A 125 5.07 50.08 -6.77
N GLU A 126 4.10 50.28 -7.66
CA GLU A 126 4.26 51.13 -8.85
C GLU A 126 3.89 52.61 -8.58
N SER A 127 3.49 52.91 -7.34
CA SER A 127 3.07 54.23 -6.87
C SER A 127 4.06 54.84 -5.90
N GLY A 128 4.10 56.17 -5.81
CA GLY A 128 4.81 56.87 -4.76
C GLY A 128 4.08 56.86 -3.42
N LEU A 129 4.75 57.30 -2.35
CA LEU A 129 4.18 57.37 -1.00
C LEU A 129 4.18 58.78 -0.46
N HIS A 130 3.14 59.16 0.26
CA HIS A 130 3.01 60.36 1.06
C HIS A 130 2.90 59.95 2.52
N ILE A 131 3.87 60.32 3.35
CA ILE A 131 3.93 59.96 4.77
C ILE A 131 3.76 61.24 5.58
N SER A 132 2.73 61.34 6.41
CA SER A 132 2.56 62.43 7.37
C SER A 132 2.66 61.91 8.80
N ALA A 133 2.54 62.81 9.78
CA ALA A 133 2.45 62.41 11.20
C ALA A 133 1.23 61.50 11.51
N THR A 134 0.21 61.47 10.64
CA THR A 134 -1.07 60.81 10.89
C THR A 134 -1.57 59.93 9.74
N SER A 135 -0.91 59.92 8.58
CA SER A 135 -1.35 59.17 7.40
C SER A 135 -0.17 58.66 6.56
N LEU A 136 -0.41 57.59 5.82
CA LEU A 136 0.47 57.05 4.78
C LEU A 136 -0.38 56.86 3.51
N GLU A 137 -0.28 57.73 2.52
CA GLU A 137 -1.11 57.69 1.32
C GLU A 137 -0.28 57.27 0.11
N LEU A 138 -0.86 56.47 -0.79
CA LEU A 138 -0.27 56.24 -2.11
C LEU A 138 -0.54 57.47 -2.98
N LEU A 139 0.47 57.95 -3.70
CA LEU A 139 0.34 59.15 -4.55
C LEU A 139 -0.55 58.91 -5.76
N ASP A 140 -0.48 57.69 -6.30
CA ASP A 140 -1.46 57.17 -7.25
C ASP A 140 -2.41 56.20 -6.51
N PRO A 141 -3.66 56.61 -6.24
CA PRO A 141 -4.65 55.78 -5.59
C PRO A 141 -5.23 54.68 -6.50
N GLU A 142 -4.93 54.69 -7.80
CA GLU A 142 -5.39 53.66 -8.75
C GLU A 142 -4.50 52.40 -8.74
N VAL A 143 -3.33 52.44 -8.08
CA VAL A 143 -2.45 51.27 -7.95
C VAL A 143 -3.02 50.29 -6.92
N SER A 144 -3.56 49.17 -7.41
CA SER A 144 -4.08 48.10 -6.58
C SER A 144 -2.93 47.26 -6.00
N LEU A 145 -2.96 47.09 -4.68
CA LEU A 145 -2.04 46.21 -3.97
C LEU A 145 -2.64 44.80 -3.90
N SER A 146 -1.80 43.78 -4.08
CA SER A 146 -2.22 42.39 -3.93
C SER A 146 -1.23 41.56 -3.13
N VAL A 147 -1.75 40.56 -2.42
CA VAL A 147 -0.99 39.50 -1.77
C VAL A 147 -1.07 38.27 -2.68
N PRO A 148 0.06 37.76 -3.18
CA PRO A 148 0.07 36.53 -3.97
C PRO A 148 -0.33 35.33 -3.11
N ARG A 149 -0.65 34.20 -3.77
CA ARG A 149 -1.04 32.94 -3.12
C ARG A 149 -0.11 32.59 -1.97
N SER A 150 -0.64 32.68 -0.75
CA SER A 150 0.07 32.48 0.50
C SER A 150 -0.70 31.54 1.41
N GLU A 151 -0.02 30.58 2.02
CA GLU A 151 -0.61 29.70 3.03
C GLU A 151 -0.72 30.43 4.37
N LEU A 152 -1.87 30.28 5.01
CA LEU A 152 -2.13 30.76 6.36
C LEU A 152 -1.54 29.76 7.39
N GLY A 153 -0.40 30.08 7.97
CA GLY A 153 0.27 29.29 9.00
C GLY A 153 0.64 27.90 8.48
N GLN A 154 0.04 26.88 9.08
CA GLN A 154 0.06 25.47 8.62
C GLN A 154 -1.37 24.92 8.57
N THR A 155 -2.35 25.79 8.30
CA THR A 155 -3.77 25.40 8.30
C THR A 155 -4.18 24.72 6.99
N GLY A 156 -3.32 24.72 5.96
CA GLY A 156 -3.67 24.25 4.61
C GLY A 156 -4.65 25.15 3.86
N ILE A 157 -4.91 26.37 4.36
CA ILE A 157 -5.75 27.39 3.71
C ILE A 157 -4.84 28.33 2.93
N ILE A 158 -5.04 28.43 1.63
CA ILE A 158 -4.28 29.35 0.76
C ILE A 158 -5.12 30.59 0.50
N VAL A 159 -4.53 31.77 0.65
CA VAL A 159 -5.18 33.06 0.41
C VAL A 159 -4.44 33.85 -0.66
N SER A 160 -5.21 34.51 -1.51
CA SER A 160 -4.77 35.56 -2.43
C SER A 160 -5.65 36.76 -2.17
N LEU A 161 -5.08 37.94 -1.98
CA LEU A 161 -5.84 39.16 -1.67
C LEU A 161 -5.59 40.17 -2.77
N ASP A 162 -6.65 40.81 -3.26
CA ASP A 162 -6.58 41.83 -4.31
C ASP A 162 -7.25 43.12 -3.83
N GLU A 163 -6.88 44.24 -4.44
CA GLU A 163 -7.42 45.57 -4.09
C GLU A 163 -7.22 45.91 -2.60
N LEU A 164 -6.00 45.69 -2.10
CA LEU A 164 -5.66 45.98 -0.72
C LEU A 164 -5.60 47.50 -0.48
N ILE A 165 -6.33 47.94 0.54
CA ILE A 165 -6.40 49.31 1.01
C ILE A 165 -5.77 49.38 2.40
N PRO A 166 -4.72 50.19 2.61
CA PRO A 166 -4.13 50.35 3.93
C PRO A 166 -5.03 51.16 4.86
N VAL A 167 -5.30 50.62 6.04
CA VAL A 167 -6.09 51.26 7.11
C VAL A 167 -5.14 51.88 8.13
N LEU A 168 -5.06 53.20 8.12
CA LEU A 168 -3.95 53.95 8.75
C LEU A 168 -4.41 54.99 9.76
N ALA A 169 -5.68 55.37 9.70
CA ALA A 169 -6.28 56.38 10.56
C ALA A 169 -7.66 55.89 11.04
N GLU A 170 -8.08 56.41 12.19
CA GLU A 170 -9.36 56.09 12.85
C GLU A 170 -10.56 56.28 11.91
N GLY A 171 -10.55 57.34 11.10
CA GLY A 171 -11.63 57.64 10.14
C GLY A 171 -11.70 56.73 8.91
N ASN A 172 -10.71 55.85 8.71
CA ASN A 172 -10.61 54.94 7.56
C ASN A 172 -10.78 53.47 7.98
N VAL A 173 -11.12 53.20 9.24
CA VAL A 173 -11.42 51.85 9.71
C VAL A 173 -12.72 51.38 9.05
N PRO A 174 -12.72 50.27 8.29
CA PRO A 174 -13.91 49.78 7.62
C PRO A 174 -14.90 49.16 8.61
N ASP A 175 -16.20 49.27 8.34
CA ASP A 175 -17.29 48.78 9.22
C ASP A 175 -17.12 47.30 9.64
N ILE A 176 -16.49 46.50 8.77
CA ILE A 176 -16.20 45.09 9.01
C ILE A 176 -15.17 44.84 10.14
N ALA A 177 -14.31 45.81 10.46
CA ALA A 177 -13.32 45.69 11.54
C ALA A 177 -13.98 45.53 12.90
N TRP A 178 -15.00 46.33 13.19
CA TRP A 178 -15.76 46.21 14.43
C TRP A 178 -16.51 44.87 14.53
N TYR A 179 -16.93 44.29 13.40
CA TYR A 179 -17.55 42.97 13.36
C TYR A 179 -16.57 41.85 13.77
N TYR A 180 -15.30 41.95 13.36
CA TYR A 180 -14.25 40.99 13.74
C TYR A 180 -13.66 41.23 15.15
N GLY A 181 -14.20 42.20 15.89
CA GLY A 181 -13.80 42.50 17.27
C GLY A 181 -12.62 43.47 17.37
N GLU A 182 -12.27 44.15 16.27
CA GLU A 182 -11.28 45.23 16.25
C GLU A 182 -11.93 46.55 16.70
N ASP A 183 -11.11 47.56 17.00
CA ASP A 183 -11.56 48.87 17.49
C ASP A 183 -11.16 50.02 16.53
N GLU A 184 -11.45 51.26 16.95
CA GLU A 184 -11.08 52.48 16.22
C GLU A 184 -9.55 52.65 16.03
N ASN A 185 -8.76 51.87 16.78
CA ASN A 185 -7.30 51.82 16.71
C ASN A 185 -6.79 50.72 15.77
N PHE A 186 -7.66 49.98 15.06
CA PHE A 186 -7.23 49.01 14.06
C PHE A 186 -6.31 49.65 13.02
N ARG A 187 -5.16 49.02 12.78
CA ARG A 187 -4.19 49.40 11.75
C ARG A 187 -3.75 48.17 10.99
N GLY A 188 -3.99 48.12 9.69
CA GLY A 188 -3.76 46.92 8.89
C GLY A 188 -4.04 47.14 7.42
N LEU A 189 -4.32 46.06 6.71
CA LEU A 189 -4.78 46.07 5.33
C LEU A 189 -6.23 45.56 5.27
N TYR A 190 -7.06 46.21 4.47
CA TYR A 190 -8.39 45.76 4.09
C TYR A 190 -8.35 45.29 2.64
N ALA A 191 -8.78 44.07 2.35
CA ALA A 191 -8.92 43.56 0.99
C ALA A 191 -10.40 43.62 0.59
N ALA A 192 -10.71 44.35 -0.48
CA ALA A 192 -12.06 44.34 -1.03
C ALA A 192 -12.41 42.97 -1.62
N ASN A 193 -11.44 42.33 -2.27
CA ASN A 193 -11.58 41.02 -2.90
C ASN A 193 -10.51 40.06 -2.41
N ALA A 194 -10.88 38.80 -2.25
CA ALA A 194 -9.97 37.74 -1.89
C ALA A 194 -10.36 36.43 -2.53
N THR A 195 -9.37 35.63 -2.86
CA THR A 195 -9.54 34.23 -3.23
C THR A 195 -8.97 33.36 -2.14
N LEU A 196 -9.80 32.52 -1.53
CA LEU A 196 -9.40 31.49 -0.58
C LEU A 196 -9.53 30.11 -1.20
N GLU A 197 -8.55 29.27 -0.95
CA GLU A 197 -8.54 27.87 -1.36
C GLU A 197 -8.50 26.98 -0.12
N PHE A 198 -9.50 26.11 0.00
CA PHE A 198 -9.66 25.16 1.09
C PHE A 198 -9.48 23.73 0.58
N MET A 199 -9.07 22.80 1.46
CA MET A 199 -9.00 21.38 1.13
C MET A 199 -8.21 21.09 -0.17
N PRO A 200 -6.94 21.52 -0.30
CA PRO A 200 -6.16 21.36 -1.53
C PRO A 200 -6.00 19.90 -1.98
N ASN A 201 -6.22 18.94 -1.07
CA ASN A 201 -6.19 17.51 -1.38
C ASN A 201 -7.48 16.95 -2.03
N LEU A 202 -8.53 17.76 -2.16
CA LEU A 202 -9.79 17.38 -2.79
C LEU A 202 -9.91 18.02 -4.18
N LEU A 203 -10.65 17.38 -5.08
CA LEU A 203 -10.87 17.91 -6.43
C LEU A 203 -12.23 18.61 -6.52
N PHE A 204 -12.24 19.82 -7.07
CA PHE A 204 -13.44 20.62 -7.37
C PHE A 204 -13.37 21.08 -8.83
N GLY A 205 -14.36 20.72 -9.65
CA GLY A 205 -14.38 21.08 -11.08
C GLY A 205 -13.14 20.61 -11.87
N GLY A 206 -12.45 19.56 -11.38
CA GLY A 206 -11.19 19.06 -11.96
C GLY A 206 -9.92 19.79 -11.51
N GLN A 207 -10.03 20.76 -10.59
CA GLN A 207 -8.91 21.46 -9.96
C GLN A 207 -8.75 21.01 -8.50
N ALA A 208 -7.51 21.03 -8.00
CA ALA A 208 -7.23 20.81 -6.59
C ALA A 208 -7.72 21.99 -5.74
N GLY A 209 -8.35 21.70 -4.60
CA GLY A 209 -8.86 22.70 -3.67
C GLY A 209 -10.20 23.33 -4.07
N LEU A 210 -10.99 23.68 -3.05
CA LEU A 210 -12.20 24.50 -3.20
C LEU A 210 -11.77 25.96 -3.24
N THR A 211 -11.83 26.57 -4.41
CA THR A 211 -11.53 27.99 -4.60
C THR A 211 -12.79 28.83 -4.42
N ILE A 212 -12.65 29.88 -3.61
CA ILE A 212 -13.75 30.71 -3.11
C ILE A 212 -13.37 32.16 -3.23
N ASN A 213 -14.28 32.97 -3.76
CA ASN A 213 -14.13 34.41 -3.73
C ASN A 213 -14.84 34.96 -2.49
N GLY A 214 -14.06 35.53 -1.57
CA GLY A 214 -14.52 36.27 -0.42
C GLY A 214 -14.36 37.76 -0.63
N ASN A 215 -15.14 38.55 0.10
CA ASN A 215 -15.02 40.00 0.14
C ASN A 215 -14.76 40.44 1.58
N GLU A 216 -14.23 41.65 1.76
CA GLU A 216 -14.10 42.31 3.06
C GLU A 216 -13.15 41.58 4.06
N ILE A 217 -11.98 41.14 3.59
CA ILE A 217 -10.97 40.49 4.45
C ILE A 217 -10.10 41.53 5.15
N LEU A 218 -9.84 41.35 6.45
CA LEU A 218 -8.88 42.14 7.19
C LEU A 218 -7.58 41.40 7.42
N LEU A 219 -6.47 42.12 7.28
CA LEU A 219 -5.14 41.65 7.61
C LEU A 219 -4.49 42.63 8.59
N GLY A 220 -4.54 42.30 9.88
CA GLY A 220 -3.97 43.09 10.96
C GLY A 220 -2.66 42.52 11.52
N PRO A 221 -2.08 43.15 12.55
CA PRO A 221 -0.87 42.68 13.22
C PRO A 221 -1.04 41.31 13.88
N GLN A 222 -2.27 40.98 14.29
CA GLN A 222 -2.61 39.71 14.90
C GLN A 222 -2.93 38.61 13.87
N GLY A 223 -3.26 38.97 12.63
CA GLY A 223 -3.68 37.99 11.64
C GLY A 223 -4.67 38.43 10.60
N LEU A 224 -4.96 37.47 9.74
CA LEU A 224 -6.09 37.49 8.82
C LEU A 224 -7.39 37.20 9.58
N SER A 225 -8.40 38.04 9.36
CA SER A 225 -9.75 37.86 9.86
C SER A 225 -10.74 37.97 8.71
N CYS A 226 -11.60 36.96 8.56
CA CYS A 226 -12.67 36.93 7.57
C CYS A 226 -13.81 36.01 8.01
N GLU A 227 -15.02 36.31 7.55
CA GLU A 227 -16.14 35.38 7.59
C GLU A 227 -16.76 35.29 6.20
N ILE A 228 -16.91 34.07 5.72
CA ILE A 228 -17.47 33.81 4.40
C ILE A 228 -18.57 32.78 4.57
N LEU A 229 -19.76 33.17 4.13
CA LEU A 229 -20.90 32.31 3.97
C LEU A 229 -21.28 32.30 2.50
N MET A 230 -21.21 31.13 1.89
CA MET A 230 -21.68 30.91 0.54
C MET A 230 -22.78 29.87 0.54
N GLN A 231 -23.80 30.15 -0.26
CA GLN A 231 -24.87 29.21 -0.57
C GLN A 231 -24.84 28.95 -2.07
N PHE A 232 -24.87 27.68 -2.41
CA PHE A 232 -24.93 27.18 -3.76
C PHE A 232 -26.35 26.64 -3.98
N THR A 233 -26.87 26.78 -5.19
CA THR A 233 -28.18 26.20 -5.51
C THR A 233 -27.95 24.83 -6.16
N PRO A 234 -28.13 23.71 -5.43
CA PRO A 234 -28.04 22.40 -6.06
C PRO A 234 -29.18 22.21 -7.06
N ALA A 235 -28.91 21.53 -8.17
CA ALA A 235 -29.97 21.09 -9.09
C ALA A 235 -30.94 20.15 -8.33
N ALA A 236 -32.22 20.17 -8.71
CA ALA A 236 -33.26 19.47 -7.96
C ALA A 236 -32.94 17.96 -7.78
N PRO A 237 -33.28 17.34 -6.62
CA PRO A 237 -32.91 15.96 -6.29
C PRO A 237 -33.47 14.85 -7.20
N GLY A 238 -34.24 15.21 -8.25
CA GLY A 238 -34.87 14.27 -9.19
C GLY A 238 -34.19 14.15 -10.56
N GLY A 239 -33.11 14.92 -10.82
CA GLY A 239 -32.20 14.76 -11.99
C GLY A 239 -30.89 14.06 -11.59
N ASP A 240 -29.88 13.97 -12.46
CA ASP A 240 -28.52 13.57 -12.04
C ASP A 240 -27.81 14.81 -11.47
N PRO A 241 -27.84 15.01 -10.13
CA PRO A 241 -27.50 16.29 -9.54
C PRO A 241 -26.02 16.64 -9.81
N LEU A 242 -25.19 15.64 -10.12
CA LEU A 242 -23.75 15.77 -10.35
C LEU A 242 -23.38 16.38 -11.71
N THR A 243 -24.32 16.48 -12.66
CA THR A 243 -24.03 17.04 -13.99
C THR A 243 -24.62 18.43 -14.21
N GLU A 244 -25.61 18.81 -13.39
CA GLU A 244 -26.36 20.06 -13.54
C GLU A 244 -26.07 21.12 -12.47
N SER A 245 -25.25 20.80 -11.46
CA SER A 245 -24.95 21.69 -10.32
C SER A 245 -23.70 22.54 -10.53
N GLU A 246 -23.67 23.75 -9.94
CA GLU A 246 -22.60 24.75 -10.13
C GLU A 246 -21.23 24.32 -9.56
N ILE A 247 -21.19 23.53 -8.48
CA ILE A 247 -19.94 23.05 -7.88
C ILE A 247 -20.01 21.54 -7.70
N VAL A 248 -19.39 20.83 -8.62
CA VAL A 248 -19.19 19.38 -8.58
C VAL A 248 -17.75 19.13 -8.16
N GLY A 249 -17.57 18.54 -6.99
CA GLY A 249 -16.28 18.05 -6.53
C GLY A 249 -16.26 16.53 -6.46
N GLY A 250 -15.12 15.97 -6.06
CA GLY A 250 -15.06 14.59 -5.66
C GLY A 250 -14.00 14.34 -4.59
N LEU A 251 -14.35 13.51 -3.62
CA LEU A 251 -13.39 13.05 -2.61
C LEU A 251 -12.50 11.94 -3.16
N ALA A 252 -11.30 11.82 -2.60
CA ALA A 252 -10.32 10.79 -2.96
C ALA A 252 -10.03 10.80 -4.47
N ASP A 253 -9.42 11.85 -5.03
CA ASP A 253 -9.17 11.94 -6.48
C ASP A 253 -10.42 11.82 -7.38
N GLY A 254 -11.56 12.36 -6.93
CA GLY A 254 -12.75 12.47 -7.78
C GLY A 254 -13.69 11.26 -7.80
N GLY A 255 -13.33 10.12 -7.19
CA GLY A 255 -14.17 8.91 -7.26
C GLY A 255 -15.36 8.88 -6.28
N PHE A 256 -15.49 9.84 -5.35
CA PHE A 256 -16.76 10.08 -4.66
C PHE A 256 -17.31 11.45 -5.04
N PRO A 257 -18.13 11.53 -6.09
CA PRO A 257 -18.63 12.81 -6.57
C PRO A 257 -19.62 13.40 -5.56
N PHE A 258 -19.49 14.70 -5.30
CA PHE A 258 -20.37 15.44 -4.40
C PHE A 258 -20.63 16.86 -4.91
N ILE A 259 -21.69 17.46 -4.40
CA ILE A 259 -22.12 18.83 -4.70
C ILE A 259 -22.21 19.58 -3.38
N LEU A 260 -21.64 20.77 -3.33
CA LEU A 260 -21.79 21.65 -2.18
C LEU A 260 -23.14 22.37 -2.22
N ASN A 261 -23.81 22.43 -1.08
CA ASN A 261 -25.03 23.20 -0.83
C ASN A 261 -24.69 24.52 -0.14
N TRP A 262 -23.88 24.48 0.90
CA TRP A 262 -23.37 25.70 1.54
C TRP A 262 -22.00 25.48 2.15
N LEU A 263 -21.29 26.58 2.36
CA LEU A 263 -20.04 26.63 3.09
C LEU A 263 -20.02 27.84 3.99
N GLN A 264 -19.64 27.63 5.24
CA GLN A 264 -19.29 28.70 6.17
C GLN A 264 -17.86 28.50 6.65
N THR A 265 -17.09 29.57 6.59
CA THR A 265 -15.75 29.65 7.19
C THR A 265 -15.64 30.95 7.96
N SER A 266 -15.07 30.87 9.15
CA SER A 266 -14.71 32.02 9.97
C SER A 266 -13.27 31.82 10.41
N ILE A 267 -12.43 32.79 10.08
CA ILE A 267 -11.04 32.87 10.50
C ILE A 267 -10.94 34.17 11.28
N GLN A 268 -10.36 34.10 12.48
CA GLN A 268 -10.11 35.28 13.29
C GLN A 268 -8.65 35.25 13.72
N GLN A 269 -7.89 36.28 13.32
CA GLN A 269 -6.47 36.41 13.69
C GLN A 269 -5.66 35.14 13.34
N ASN A 270 -5.87 34.62 12.14
CA ASN A 270 -5.32 33.35 11.60
C ASN A 270 -5.81 32.05 12.24
N GLU A 271 -6.67 32.09 13.25
CA GLU A 271 -7.26 30.90 13.84
C GLU A 271 -8.58 30.57 13.13
N PRO A 272 -8.70 29.40 12.47
CA PRO A 272 -10.00 28.92 12.02
C PRO A 272 -10.94 28.74 13.22
N ARG A 273 -11.95 29.59 13.33
CA ARG A 273 -12.97 29.54 14.40
C ARG A 273 -14.09 28.56 14.04
N SER A 274 -14.47 28.52 12.77
CA SER A 274 -15.43 27.56 12.25
C SER A 274 -15.11 27.25 10.80
N PHE A 275 -15.18 25.98 10.44
CA PHE A 275 -15.27 25.55 9.05
C PHE A 275 -16.35 24.47 8.99
N ALA A 276 -17.39 24.73 8.21
CA ALA A 276 -18.46 23.79 7.97
C ALA A 276 -18.88 23.89 6.50
N ALA A 277 -18.86 22.76 5.81
CA ALA A 277 -19.43 22.61 4.49
C ALA A 277 -20.54 21.57 4.56
N GLU A 278 -21.61 21.79 3.84
CA GLU A 278 -22.65 20.80 3.66
C GLU A 278 -22.92 20.61 2.18
N GLY A 279 -23.27 19.39 1.81
CA GLY A 279 -23.54 19.03 0.44
C GLY A 279 -24.25 17.71 0.31
N PHE A 280 -24.29 17.22 -0.91
CA PHE A 280 -24.83 15.92 -1.28
C PHE A 280 -23.76 15.11 -1.98
N MET A 281 -23.53 13.89 -1.51
CA MET A 281 -22.58 12.95 -2.10
C MET A 281 -23.33 11.77 -2.68
N ARG A 282 -22.92 11.35 -3.89
CA ARG A 282 -23.35 10.08 -4.47
C ARG A 282 -22.24 9.06 -4.27
N LEU A 283 -22.56 7.90 -3.72
CA LEU A 283 -21.63 6.76 -3.70
C LEU A 283 -21.81 5.99 -5.02
N PRO A 284 -20.85 6.03 -5.96
CA PRO A 284 -21.05 5.47 -7.31
C PRO A 284 -21.34 3.98 -7.30
N LEU A 285 -20.81 3.24 -6.32
CA LEU A 285 -21.00 1.79 -6.20
C LEU A 285 -22.47 1.38 -6.03
N PHE A 286 -23.26 2.27 -5.44
CA PHE A 286 -24.58 1.93 -4.89
C PHE A 286 -25.69 2.82 -5.40
N ASP A 287 -25.36 3.85 -6.16
CA ASP A 287 -26.29 4.91 -6.54
C ASP A 287 -27.04 5.53 -5.35
N LEU A 288 -26.35 5.67 -4.22
CA LEU A 288 -26.94 6.18 -2.98
C LEU A 288 -26.58 7.65 -2.76
N LEU A 289 -27.59 8.43 -2.37
CA LEU A 289 -27.43 9.86 -2.06
C LEU A 289 -27.35 10.08 -0.54
N PHE A 290 -26.24 10.66 -0.11
CA PHE A 290 -25.96 11.04 1.28
C PHE A 290 -25.89 12.55 1.40
N GLN A 291 -26.40 13.08 2.50
CA GLN A 291 -26.01 14.38 2.99
C GLN A 291 -24.58 14.28 3.50
N LEU A 292 -23.69 15.10 2.96
CA LEU A 292 -22.30 15.22 3.35
C LEU A 292 -22.13 16.45 4.23
N THR A 293 -21.48 16.30 5.38
CA THR A 293 -21.00 17.40 6.21
C THR A 293 -19.49 17.30 6.30
N ILE A 294 -18.78 18.37 5.96
CA ILE A 294 -17.33 18.47 6.11
C ILE A 294 -17.03 19.52 7.17
N GLY A 295 -16.10 19.23 8.06
CA GLY A 295 -15.59 20.21 9.01
C GLY A 295 -14.06 20.15 9.14
N MET A 296 -13.50 21.12 9.86
CA MET A 296 -12.09 21.13 10.26
C MET A 296 -11.98 20.97 11.76
N GLN A 297 -11.00 20.20 12.20
CA GLN A 297 -10.65 20.06 13.61
C GLN A 297 -9.13 20.07 13.76
N GLN A 298 -8.65 20.71 14.83
CA GLN A 298 -7.24 20.69 15.20
C GLN A 298 -6.92 19.37 15.92
N ASP A 299 -5.84 18.71 15.51
CA ASP A 299 -5.31 17.49 16.11
C ASP A 299 -4.41 17.78 17.33
N GLU A 300 -3.94 16.73 18.01
CA GLU A 300 -3.07 16.84 19.19
C GLU A 300 -1.68 17.43 18.90
N THR A 301 -1.31 17.56 17.62
CA THR A 301 -0.03 18.10 17.15
C THR A 301 -0.15 19.55 16.65
N ASP A 302 -1.26 20.22 16.97
CA ASP A 302 -1.63 21.55 16.47
C ASP A 302 -1.81 21.64 14.95
N SER A 303 -1.93 20.49 14.26
CA SER A 303 -2.20 20.40 12.83
C SER A 303 -3.70 20.34 12.56
N TRP A 304 -4.16 20.90 11.45
CA TRP A 304 -5.57 20.92 11.09
C TRP A 304 -5.92 19.76 10.15
N GLY A 305 -6.90 18.95 10.54
CA GLY A 305 -7.43 17.84 9.74
C GLY A 305 -8.88 18.08 9.32
N TYR A 306 -9.28 17.48 8.20
CA TYR A 306 -10.66 17.49 7.72
C TYR A 306 -11.40 16.22 8.14
N TYR A 307 -12.61 16.37 8.65
CA TYR A 307 -13.51 15.26 8.92
C TYR A 307 -14.74 15.33 8.02
N ALA A 308 -15.32 14.17 7.73
CA ALA A 308 -16.55 14.04 6.97
C ALA A 308 -17.57 13.22 7.74
N GLY A 309 -18.81 13.69 7.73
CA GLY A 309 -20.00 12.96 8.15
C GLY A 309 -20.90 12.71 6.93
N LEU A 310 -21.42 11.49 6.81
CA LEU A 310 -22.44 11.13 5.83
C LEU A 310 -23.71 10.73 6.57
N GLN A 311 -24.85 11.23 6.10
CA GLN A 311 -26.17 10.83 6.57
C GLN A 311 -27.05 10.50 5.37
N SER A 312 -27.66 9.31 5.36
CA SER A 312 -28.59 8.94 4.29
C SER A 312 -29.81 9.84 4.30
N LEU A 313 -30.20 10.35 3.13
CA LEU A 313 -31.40 11.20 3.00
C LEU A 313 -32.71 10.39 2.93
N ALA A 314 -32.62 9.17 2.46
CA ALA A 314 -33.73 8.26 2.27
C ALA A 314 -33.25 6.81 2.50
N PRO A 315 -34.19 5.87 2.67
CA PRO A 315 -33.88 4.45 2.57
C PRO A 315 -33.15 4.16 1.26
N GLY A 316 -32.13 3.31 1.32
CA GLY A 316 -31.31 2.96 0.18
C GLY A 316 -31.44 1.50 -0.19
N VAL A 317 -31.13 1.19 -1.45
CA VAL A 317 -31.00 -0.17 -1.98
C VAL A 317 -29.66 -0.28 -2.70
N ILE A 318 -28.95 -1.37 -2.44
CA ILE A 318 -27.68 -1.74 -3.03
C ILE A 318 -27.94 -2.99 -3.86
N ASP A 319 -27.85 -2.86 -5.18
CA ASP A 319 -27.95 -4.00 -6.10
C ASP A 319 -26.57 -4.63 -6.29
N THR A 320 -26.50 -5.95 -6.16
CA THR A 320 -25.30 -6.76 -6.36
C THR A 320 -25.58 -7.88 -7.36
N PRO A 321 -24.55 -8.51 -7.95
CA PRO A 321 -24.73 -9.70 -8.78
C PRO A 321 -25.46 -10.85 -8.07
N ALA A 322 -25.39 -10.91 -6.73
CA ALA A 322 -25.96 -11.98 -5.93
C ALA A 322 -27.35 -11.67 -5.35
N GLY A 323 -27.87 -10.46 -5.54
CA GLY A 323 -29.12 -10.01 -4.94
C GLY A 323 -29.06 -8.56 -4.45
N THR A 324 -29.88 -8.20 -3.48
CA THR A 324 -30.05 -6.81 -3.04
C THR A 324 -29.85 -6.64 -1.53
N LEU A 325 -29.33 -5.49 -1.12
CA LEU A 325 -29.33 -5.07 0.28
C LEU A 325 -30.14 -3.78 0.38
N SER A 326 -31.07 -3.68 1.31
CA SER A 326 -31.82 -2.45 1.56
C SER A 326 -31.67 -1.99 2.99
N TYR A 327 -31.73 -0.68 3.23
CA TYR A 327 -31.61 -0.12 4.56
C TYR A 327 -32.53 1.09 4.74
N SER A 328 -32.91 1.37 5.98
CA SER A 328 -33.79 2.50 6.30
C SER A 328 -33.05 3.81 6.53
N ALA A 329 -31.88 3.75 7.17
CA ALA A 329 -31.00 4.89 7.39
C ALA A 329 -29.55 4.44 7.59
N ALA A 330 -28.58 5.30 7.25
CA ALA A 330 -27.17 5.10 7.49
C ALA A 330 -26.52 6.41 7.92
N GLN A 331 -25.61 6.33 8.90
CA GLN A 331 -24.80 7.45 9.38
C GLN A 331 -23.36 7.00 9.50
N LEU A 332 -22.44 7.69 8.83
CA LEU A 332 -21.01 7.40 8.80
C LEU A 332 -20.23 8.65 9.17
N ASN A 333 -19.12 8.50 9.88
CA ASN A 333 -18.17 9.58 10.13
C ASN A 333 -16.75 9.07 9.95
N GLY A 334 -15.83 9.96 9.59
CA GLY A 334 -14.41 9.63 9.51
C GLY A 334 -13.56 10.81 9.06
N SER A 335 -12.27 10.55 8.85
CA SER A 335 -11.30 11.53 8.39
C SER A 335 -11.13 11.48 6.88
N LEU A 336 -10.86 12.64 6.28
CA LEU A 336 -10.45 12.76 4.89
C LEU A 336 -8.94 13.02 4.84
N ALA A 337 -8.16 12.06 4.31
CA ALA A 337 -6.71 12.18 4.24
C ALA A 337 -6.19 11.77 2.85
N GLY A 338 -5.75 12.76 2.06
CA GLY A 338 -5.18 12.52 0.74
C GLY A 338 -6.17 11.85 -0.24
N THR A 339 -5.70 10.79 -0.90
CA THR A 339 -6.44 10.03 -1.92
C THR A 339 -7.32 8.92 -1.32
N ASP A 340 -7.21 8.67 -0.03
CA ASP A 340 -7.90 7.59 0.66
C ASP A 340 -9.03 8.16 1.54
N ALA A 341 -10.11 7.41 1.63
CA ALA A 341 -11.23 7.76 2.50
C ALA A 341 -11.65 6.55 3.32
N ALA A 342 -11.79 6.74 4.62
CA ALA A 342 -12.28 5.73 5.56
C ALA A 342 -13.35 6.35 6.45
N LEU A 343 -14.58 5.87 6.28
CA LEU A 343 -15.76 6.32 7.02
C LEU A 343 -16.37 5.11 7.74
N SER A 344 -16.78 5.29 8.98
CA SER A 344 -17.41 4.22 9.76
C SER A 344 -18.57 4.75 10.59
N GLY A 345 -19.52 3.88 10.91
CA GLY A 345 -20.69 4.27 11.66
C GLY A 345 -21.75 3.18 11.68
N LEU A 346 -23.01 3.57 11.65
CA LEU A 346 -24.15 2.69 11.87
C LEU A 346 -25.11 2.72 10.69
N ILE A 347 -25.67 1.55 10.37
CA ILE A 347 -26.76 1.38 9.41
C ILE A 347 -27.94 0.72 10.13
N ALA A 348 -29.15 1.19 9.86
CA ALA A 348 -30.37 0.80 10.55
C ALA A 348 -31.41 0.21 9.59
N GLY A 349 -32.13 -0.80 10.06
CA GLY A 349 -33.16 -1.52 9.30
C GLY A 349 -32.59 -2.17 8.06
N LEU A 350 -31.44 -2.83 8.20
CA LEU A 350 -30.76 -3.50 7.10
C LEU A 350 -31.46 -4.81 6.79
N GLN A 351 -31.89 -4.97 5.54
CA GLN A 351 -32.41 -6.22 4.99
C GLN A 351 -31.48 -6.67 3.87
N ILE A 352 -30.94 -7.87 3.99
CA ILE A 352 -30.06 -8.51 3.01
C ILE A 352 -30.87 -9.62 2.34
N ASP A 353 -31.08 -9.50 1.05
CA ASP A 353 -31.76 -10.46 0.18
C ASP A 353 -30.75 -10.95 -0.87
N LEU A 354 -29.91 -11.89 -0.47
CA LEU A 354 -28.82 -12.47 -1.25
C LEU A 354 -29.03 -13.98 -1.36
N ASP A 355 -30.00 -14.43 -2.16
CA ASP A 355 -30.42 -15.85 -2.27
C ASP A 355 -29.24 -16.84 -2.19
N PRO A 356 -29.16 -17.74 -1.18
CA PRO A 356 -30.20 -18.11 -0.21
C PRO A 356 -30.21 -17.33 1.11
N PHE A 357 -29.36 -16.31 1.27
CA PHE A 357 -29.20 -15.56 2.51
C PHE A 357 -30.24 -14.44 2.63
N GLN A 358 -31.19 -14.62 3.54
CA GLN A 358 -32.21 -13.63 3.90
C GLN A 358 -31.97 -13.17 5.34
N ILE A 359 -31.39 -11.99 5.52
CA ILE A 359 -30.98 -11.48 6.85
C ILE A 359 -31.72 -10.18 7.13
N ASP A 360 -32.49 -10.14 8.22
CA ASP A 360 -33.07 -8.91 8.77
C ASP A 360 -32.26 -8.51 10.01
N ALA A 361 -31.46 -7.46 9.87
CA ALA A 361 -30.58 -6.94 10.90
C ALA A 361 -31.02 -5.55 11.35
N GLY A 362 -31.14 -5.36 12.66
CA GLY A 362 -31.60 -4.11 13.27
C GLY A 362 -30.64 -2.94 13.00
N THR A 363 -29.71 -2.69 13.92
CA THR A 363 -28.67 -1.66 13.74
C THR A 363 -27.32 -2.34 13.78
N ILE A 364 -26.52 -2.15 12.74
CA ILE A 364 -25.21 -2.77 12.63
C ILE A 364 -24.12 -1.76 12.29
N GLN A 365 -22.88 -2.15 12.52
CA GLN A 365 -21.72 -1.33 12.17
C GLN A 365 -21.41 -1.44 10.68
N LEU A 366 -21.24 -0.28 10.04
CA LEU A 366 -20.89 -0.13 8.64
C LEU A 366 -19.55 0.60 8.54
N ALA A 367 -18.66 0.09 7.68
CA ALA A 367 -17.45 0.78 7.27
C ALA A 367 -17.40 0.90 5.74
N LEU A 368 -17.03 2.08 5.26
CA LEU A 368 -16.77 2.38 3.86
C LEU A 368 -15.33 2.84 3.74
N ALA A 369 -14.55 2.13 2.94
CA ALA A 369 -13.16 2.45 2.66
C ALA A 369 -12.95 2.57 1.15
N ARG A 370 -12.07 3.48 0.76
CA ARG A 370 -11.58 3.60 -0.61
C ARG A 370 -10.09 3.85 -0.60
N ASN A 371 -9.40 3.16 -1.50
CA ASN A 371 -8.02 3.43 -1.86
C ASN A 371 -7.91 3.69 -3.38
N SER A 372 -6.68 3.77 -3.89
CA SER A 372 -6.39 4.02 -5.31
C SER A 372 -6.95 2.95 -6.27
N GLU A 373 -7.22 1.74 -5.78
CA GLU A 373 -7.58 0.58 -6.61
C GLU A 373 -9.05 0.15 -6.43
N GLN A 374 -9.61 0.32 -5.23
CA GLN A 374 -10.82 -0.38 -4.80
C GLN A 374 -11.70 0.49 -3.89
N VAL A 375 -12.99 0.23 -3.93
CA VAL A 375 -13.98 0.67 -2.93
C VAL A 375 -14.49 -0.55 -2.19
N ARG A 376 -14.47 -0.50 -0.86
CA ARG A 376 -14.87 -1.60 0.03
C ARG A 376 -15.93 -1.13 1.02
N LEU A 377 -17.02 -1.87 1.09
CA LEU A 377 -18.07 -1.78 2.10
C LEU A 377 -17.96 -2.99 3.03
N GLN A 378 -17.99 -2.76 4.34
CA GLN A 378 -17.93 -3.80 5.35
C GLN A 378 -19.09 -3.66 6.33
N LEU A 379 -19.82 -4.74 6.55
CA LEU A 379 -20.97 -4.81 7.44
C LEU A 379 -20.71 -5.88 8.50
N GLN A 380 -20.66 -5.47 9.77
CA GLN A 380 -20.47 -6.40 10.88
C GLN A 380 -21.83 -6.93 11.35
N LEU A 381 -22.05 -8.22 11.14
CA LEU A 381 -23.29 -8.93 11.44
C LEU A 381 -23.11 -9.75 12.71
N SER A 382 -24.15 -9.85 13.52
CA SER A 382 -24.15 -10.65 14.75
C SER A 382 -25.41 -11.50 14.83
N GLN A 383 -25.26 -12.76 15.24
CA GLN A 383 -26.35 -13.72 15.39
C GLN A 383 -27.18 -13.87 14.12
N VAL A 384 -26.52 -14.07 12.97
CA VAL A 384 -27.16 -14.12 11.65
C VAL A 384 -27.25 -15.55 11.11
N GLU A 385 -28.33 -15.84 10.39
CA GLU A 385 -28.51 -17.12 9.71
C GLU A 385 -27.86 -17.08 8.33
N LEU A 386 -26.75 -17.80 8.16
CA LEU A 386 -26.03 -17.91 6.89
C LEU A 386 -26.48 -19.17 6.13
N GLY A 387 -27.78 -19.23 5.83
CA GLY A 387 -28.41 -20.28 5.02
C GLY A 387 -28.02 -21.69 5.49
N PRO A 388 -27.33 -22.51 4.68
CA PRO A 388 -27.00 -23.89 5.01
C PRO A 388 -26.03 -24.05 6.19
N LEU A 389 -25.35 -22.98 6.60
CA LEU A 389 -24.47 -23.01 7.79
C LEU A 389 -25.25 -22.81 9.10
N GLY A 390 -26.51 -22.36 9.03
CA GLY A 390 -27.31 -22.02 10.20
C GLY A 390 -26.90 -20.70 10.83
N THR A 391 -27.18 -20.55 12.13
CA THR A 391 -26.93 -19.31 12.87
C THR A 391 -25.46 -19.21 13.29
N VAL A 392 -24.81 -18.09 12.95
CA VAL A 392 -23.43 -17.79 13.33
C VAL A 392 -23.39 -16.60 14.29
N GLU A 393 -22.47 -16.64 15.26
CA GLU A 393 -22.37 -15.59 16.29
C GLU A 393 -21.94 -14.24 15.70
N SER A 394 -20.95 -14.26 14.82
CA SER A 394 -20.45 -13.07 14.12
C SER A 394 -20.10 -13.40 12.67
N ALA A 395 -20.48 -12.51 11.76
CA ALA A 395 -20.08 -12.55 10.37
C ALA A 395 -19.73 -11.14 9.87
N LEU A 396 -18.88 -11.08 8.86
CA LEU A 396 -18.51 -9.87 8.16
C LEU A 396 -18.95 -10.00 6.72
N LEU A 397 -19.90 -9.16 6.29
CA LEU A 397 -20.27 -9.06 4.87
C LEU A 397 -19.40 -7.97 4.23
N LEU A 398 -18.68 -8.37 3.19
CA LEU A 398 -17.79 -7.53 2.41
C LEU A 398 -18.32 -7.40 0.98
N ILE A 399 -18.46 -6.15 0.55
CA ILE A 399 -18.77 -5.81 -0.84
C ILE A 399 -17.62 -4.97 -1.38
N GLU A 400 -16.96 -5.45 -2.42
CA GLU A 400 -15.81 -4.80 -3.04
C GLU A 400 -16.08 -4.52 -4.51
N ALA A 401 -15.58 -3.41 -5.02
CA ALA A 401 -15.44 -3.23 -6.47
C ALA A 401 -14.23 -2.37 -6.79
N ASP A 402 -13.88 -2.30 -8.08
CA ASP A 402 -12.87 -1.33 -8.50
C ASP A 402 -13.39 0.12 -8.35
N THR A 403 -12.48 1.10 -8.47
CA THR A 403 -12.83 2.53 -8.36
C THR A 403 -13.82 3.03 -9.41
N THR A 404 -14.05 2.27 -10.49
CA THR A 404 -15.05 2.59 -11.52
C THR A 404 -16.42 1.97 -11.24
N GLY A 405 -16.54 1.14 -10.19
CA GLY A 405 -17.74 0.39 -9.85
C GLY A 405 -17.93 -0.90 -10.65
N ALA A 406 -16.94 -1.32 -11.44
CA ALA A 406 -16.94 -2.60 -12.14
C ALA A 406 -16.33 -3.72 -11.29
N GLY A 407 -16.68 -4.97 -11.62
CA GLY A 407 -16.14 -6.14 -10.94
C GLY A 407 -16.60 -6.30 -9.49
N LEU A 408 -17.87 -6.00 -9.19
CA LEU A 408 -18.44 -6.09 -7.85
C LEU A 408 -18.37 -7.54 -7.32
N LYS A 409 -17.70 -7.71 -6.17
CA LYS A 409 -17.55 -8.97 -5.45
C LYS A 409 -18.33 -8.89 -4.14
N VAL A 410 -19.00 -9.99 -3.80
CA VAL A 410 -19.74 -10.14 -2.55
C VAL A 410 -19.20 -11.35 -1.82
N GLN A 411 -18.83 -11.17 -0.55
CA GLN A 411 -18.35 -12.26 0.29
C GLN A 411 -18.80 -12.12 1.75
N PHE A 412 -19.05 -13.24 2.42
CA PHE A 412 -19.18 -13.33 3.86
C PHE A 412 -17.94 -13.99 4.45
N GLU A 413 -17.45 -13.45 5.56
CA GLU A 413 -16.43 -14.07 6.39
C GLU A 413 -17.05 -14.36 7.76
N ALA A 414 -16.92 -15.59 8.24
CA ALA A 414 -17.44 -15.99 9.54
C ALA A 414 -16.50 -17.00 10.20
N THR A 415 -16.65 -17.16 11.50
CA THR A 415 -15.91 -18.15 12.27
C THR A 415 -16.91 -19.10 12.92
N LEU A 416 -16.67 -20.39 12.76
CA LEU A 416 -17.51 -21.49 13.25
C LEU A 416 -16.69 -22.48 14.08
N VAL A 417 -17.39 -23.35 14.80
CA VAL A 417 -16.80 -24.51 15.47
C VAL A 417 -16.97 -25.74 14.58
N TRP A 418 -15.95 -26.59 14.50
CA TRP A 418 -15.96 -27.76 13.61
C TRP A 418 -17.12 -28.71 13.87
N ALA A 419 -17.49 -28.96 15.14
CA ALA A 419 -18.63 -29.80 15.49
C ALA A 419 -19.93 -29.39 14.78
N ASP A 420 -20.19 -28.10 14.65
CA ASP A 420 -21.42 -27.56 14.02
C ASP A 420 -21.43 -27.76 12.50
N LEU A 421 -20.23 -27.85 11.89
CA LEU A 421 -20.04 -28.08 10.46
C LEU A 421 -19.98 -29.57 10.11
N HIS A 422 -19.32 -30.38 10.95
CA HIS A 422 -19.08 -31.80 10.73
C HIS A 422 -20.39 -32.58 10.49
N GLU A 423 -21.44 -32.29 11.26
CA GLU A 423 -22.75 -32.92 11.08
C GLU A 423 -23.42 -32.59 9.72
N ARG A 424 -23.08 -31.45 9.11
CA ARG A 424 -23.72 -30.92 7.89
C ARG A 424 -22.98 -31.28 6.60
N LEU A 425 -21.67 -31.51 6.70
CA LEU A 425 -20.80 -31.72 5.54
C LEU A 425 -20.78 -33.19 5.05
N GLU A 426 -21.65 -34.05 5.59
CA GLU A 426 -21.84 -35.48 5.23
C GLU A 426 -20.51 -36.25 5.01
N PHE A 427 -19.52 -36.03 5.88
CA PHE A 427 -18.22 -36.71 5.84
C PHE A 427 -18.28 -38.22 6.12
N ALA A 428 -19.47 -38.81 6.26
CA ALA A 428 -19.65 -40.26 6.39
C ALA A 428 -19.12 -41.03 5.16
N ALA A 429 -18.98 -40.35 4.02
CA ALA A 429 -18.19 -40.82 2.91
C ALA A 429 -16.80 -40.15 2.95
N LEU A 430 -16.03 -40.32 4.02
CA LEU A 430 -14.57 -40.17 4.08
C LEU A 430 -14.03 -41.45 4.72
N PRO A 431 -12.80 -41.89 4.39
CA PRO A 431 -12.20 -43.02 5.10
C PRO A 431 -12.22 -42.77 6.61
N ASP A 432 -12.48 -43.79 7.43
CA ASP A 432 -12.54 -43.67 8.90
C ASP A 432 -11.26 -43.03 9.51
N ASN A 433 -10.14 -43.08 8.79
CA ASN A 433 -8.83 -42.54 9.20
C ASN A 433 -8.51 -41.18 8.56
N PHE A 434 -9.45 -40.52 7.89
CA PHE A 434 -9.22 -39.18 7.34
C PHE A 434 -9.16 -38.17 8.48
N PRO A 435 -8.11 -37.32 8.56
CA PRO A 435 -7.93 -36.44 9.70
C PRO A 435 -8.94 -35.30 9.58
N LEU A 436 -9.81 -35.22 10.57
CA LEU A 436 -10.73 -34.11 10.73
C LEU A 436 -10.21 -33.24 11.89
N PRO A 437 -10.49 -31.92 11.85
CA PRO A 437 -10.25 -31.07 13.00
C PRO A 437 -10.95 -31.64 14.25
N PRO A 438 -10.42 -31.42 15.46
CA PRO A 438 -11.15 -31.77 16.68
C PRO A 438 -12.48 -31.00 16.73
N ASP A 439 -13.46 -31.54 17.43
CA ASP A 439 -14.82 -30.98 17.51
C ASP A 439 -14.86 -29.51 17.97
N ASP A 440 -13.91 -29.08 18.81
CA ASP A 440 -13.77 -27.71 19.31
C ASP A 440 -12.88 -26.81 18.44
N ALA A 441 -12.38 -27.30 17.30
CA ALA A 441 -11.54 -26.53 16.39
C ALA A 441 -12.31 -25.35 15.81
N THR A 442 -11.61 -24.22 15.71
CA THR A 442 -12.09 -23.03 15.03
C THR A 442 -11.93 -23.20 13.52
N VAL A 443 -13.01 -22.90 12.78
CA VAL A 443 -13.07 -23.00 11.32
C VAL A 443 -13.38 -21.62 10.77
N ASP A 444 -12.47 -21.10 9.97
CA ASP A 444 -12.69 -19.88 9.21
C ASP A 444 -13.48 -20.22 7.95
N VAL A 445 -14.58 -19.51 7.74
CA VAL A 445 -15.48 -19.71 6.62
C VAL A 445 -15.52 -18.47 5.77
N THR A 446 -15.21 -18.63 4.49
CA THR A 446 -15.37 -17.60 3.47
C THR A 446 -16.42 -18.07 2.46
N ILE A 447 -17.54 -17.34 2.38
CA ILE A 447 -18.58 -17.56 1.39
C ILE A 447 -18.43 -16.48 0.34
N PHE A 448 -18.29 -16.81 -0.94
CA PHE A 448 -18.12 -15.82 -2.00
C PHE A 448 -18.99 -16.17 -3.20
N TYR A 449 -19.50 -15.13 -3.85
CA TYR A 449 -20.31 -15.28 -5.06
C TYR A 449 -19.40 -15.34 -6.29
N ASP A 450 -19.48 -16.42 -7.06
CA ASP A 450 -18.67 -16.63 -8.26
C ASP A 450 -19.50 -17.26 -9.38
N ASN A 451 -19.48 -16.64 -10.56
CA ASN A 451 -20.12 -17.14 -11.78
C ASN A 451 -21.61 -17.52 -11.67
N GLY A 452 -22.37 -16.85 -10.80
CA GLY A 452 -23.80 -17.11 -10.63
C GLY A 452 -24.16 -17.91 -9.37
N ASP A 453 -23.17 -18.52 -8.72
CA ASP A 453 -23.37 -19.44 -7.61
C ASP A 453 -22.54 -19.05 -6.37
N TRP A 454 -23.05 -19.44 -5.20
CA TRP A 454 -22.31 -19.29 -3.94
C TRP A 454 -21.33 -20.44 -3.72
N ARG A 455 -20.08 -20.09 -3.43
CA ARG A 455 -19.03 -21.03 -3.06
C ARG A 455 -18.59 -20.80 -1.62
N PHE A 456 -18.30 -21.89 -0.95
CA PHE A 456 -17.93 -21.95 0.45
C PHE A 456 -16.52 -22.48 0.55
N ARG A 457 -15.67 -21.73 1.22
CA ARG A 457 -14.33 -22.15 1.58
C ARG A 457 -14.25 -22.28 3.09
N PHE A 458 -13.86 -23.44 3.57
CA PHE A 458 -13.63 -23.72 4.99
C PHE A 458 -12.14 -23.94 5.20
N ALA A 459 -11.56 -23.29 6.21
CA ALA A 459 -10.18 -23.46 6.60
C ALA A 459 -10.09 -23.75 8.09
N ALA A 460 -9.39 -24.81 8.47
CA ALA A 460 -9.21 -25.19 9.87
C ALA A 460 -7.78 -25.70 10.10
N ALA A 461 -7.18 -25.30 11.22
CA ALA A 461 -5.92 -25.88 11.66
C ALA A 461 -6.17 -27.27 12.26
N LEU A 462 -5.34 -28.24 11.90
CA LEU A 462 -5.39 -29.61 12.41
C LEU A 462 -4.32 -29.77 13.49
N THR A 463 -4.75 -30.18 14.69
CA THR A 463 -3.86 -30.40 15.85
C THR A 463 -3.56 -31.88 16.07
N GLU A 464 -4.47 -32.79 15.72
CA GLU A 464 -4.31 -34.24 15.88
C GLU A 464 -4.05 -34.92 14.53
N VAL A 465 -2.90 -34.62 13.93
CA VAL A 465 -2.52 -35.19 12.63
C VAL A 465 -1.94 -36.61 12.72
N ASP A 466 -1.62 -37.08 13.92
CA ASP A 466 -1.07 -38.42 14.16
C ASP A 466 -2.01 -39.54 13.68
N ALA A 467 -3.32 -39.28 13.66
CA ALA A 467 -4.33 -40.23 13.18
C ALA A 467 -4.19 -40.56 11.68
N LEU A 468 -3.63 -39.66 10.86
CA LEU A 468 -3.26 -39.97 9.47
C LEU A 468 -2.35 -41.19 9.38
N TRP A 469 -1.49 -41.34 10.38
CA TRP A 469 -0.41 -42.31 10.41
C TRP A 469 -0.77 -43.53 11.24
N ALA A 470 -2.05 -43.78 11.53
CA ALA A 470 -2.46 -44.93 12.34
C ALA A 470 -2.05 -46.29 11.75
N PHE A 471 -1.75 -46.34 10.45
CA PHE A 471 -1.21 -47.52 9.76
C PHE A 471 0.31 -47.72 9.98
N LEU A 472 1.00 -46.71 10.51
CA LEU A 472 2.39 -46.76 10.92
C LEU A 472 2.47 -47.03 12.43
N PRO A 473 3.43 -47.85 12.91
CA PRO A 473 3.77 -47.90 14.33
C PRO A 473 4.08 -46.50 14.89
N ALA A 474 3.59 -46.20 16.10
CA ALA A 474 3.68 -44.86 16.69
C ALA A 474 5.12 -44.30 16.80
N ASN A 475 6.12 -45.18 16.91
CA ASN A 475 7.54 -44.80 16.98
C ASN A 475 8.14 -44.42 15.62
N ILE A 476 7.42 -44.62 14.52
CA ILE A 476 7.83 -44.22 13.17
C ILE A 476 6.83 -43.24 12.55
N ASN A 477 5.94 -42.64 13.35
CA ASN A 477 5.05 -41.60 12.85
C ASN A 477 5.86 -40.39 12.39
N PRO A 478 5.63 -39.87 11.18
CA PRO A 478 6.31 -38.66 10.73
C PRO A 478 5.92 -37.48 11.62
N HIS A 479 6.90 -36.61 11.90
CA HIS A 479 6.66 -35.40 12.67
C HIS A 479 5.92 -34.38 11.81
N VAL A 480 4.68 -34.01 12.20
CA VAL A 480 3.85 -33.02 11.49
C VAL A 480 3.66 -31.77 12.36
N PRO A 481 4.56 -30.77 12.28
CA PRO A 481 4.43 -29.55 13.07
C PRO A 481 3.26 -28.65 12.65
N GLN A 482 2.78 -28.75 11.40
CA GLN A 482 1.67 -27.94 10.89
C GLN A 482 0.81 -28.76 9.94
N ALA A 483 -0.51 -28.65 10.14
CA ALA A 483 -1.49 -29.24 9.26
C ALA A 483 -2.70 -28.31 9.16
N ALA A 484 -3.23 -28.15 7.95
CA ALA A 484 -4.38 -27.29 7.69
C ALA A 484 -5.32 -27.98 6.70
N LEU A 485 -6.58 -28.12 7.08
CA LEU A 485 -7.65 -28.54 6.20
C LEU A 485 -8.17 -27.31 5.44
N THR A 486 -8.27 -27.42 4.11
CA THR A 486 -9.00 -26.46 3.28
C THR A 486 -10.03 -27.21 2.43
N LEU A 487 -11.30 -26.84 2.59
CA LEU A 487 -12.40 -27.38 1.81
C LEU A 487 -12.92 -26.29 0.88
N THR A 488 -13.13 -26.60 -0.40
CA THR A 488 -13.88 -25.73 -1.32
C THR A 488 -15.11 -26.48 -1.80
N MET A 489 -16.29 -25.93 -1.49
CA MET A 489 -17.57 -26.59 -1.74
C MET A 489 -18.57 -25.63 -2.38
N ALA A 490 -19.44 -26.19 -3.21
CA ALA A 490 -20.66 -25.57 -3.69
C ALA A 490 -21.84 -26.17 -2.90
N TYR A 491 -22.85 -25.36 -2.62
CA TYR A 491 -24.06 -25.81 -1.96
C TYR A 491 -25.15 -26.06 -3.01
N ASP A 492 -25.67 -27.29 -3.08
CA ASP A 492 -26.83 -27.64 -3.89
C ASP A 492 -28.10 -27.50 -3.04
N ALA A 493 -28.81 -26.39 -3.25
CA ALA A 493 -30.05 -26.09 -2.53
C ALA A 493 -31.20 -27.08 -2.83
N ALA A 494 -31.20 -27.76 -3.98
CA ALA A 494 -32.24 -28.73 -4.31
C ALA A 494 -32.03 -30.07 -3.58
N ALA A 495 -30.76 -30.44 -3.35
CA ALA A 495 -30.38 -31.63 -2.61
C ALA A 495 -30.18 -31.38 -1.11
N ASP A 496 -30.09 -30.12 -0.68
CA ASP A 496 -29.72 -29.68 0.67
C ASP A 496 -28.35 -30.26 1.10
N LYS A 497 -27.36 -30.17 0.18
CA LYS A 497 -26.05 -30.82 0.34
C LYS A 497 -24.89 -29.97 -0.16
N PHE A 498 -23.76 -30.08 0.53
CA PHE A 498 -22.48 -29.57 0.03
C PHE A 498 -21.84 -30.58 -0.92
N THR A 499 -21.31 -30.08 -2.04
CA THR A 499 -20.53 -30.86 -3.00
C THR A 499 -19.22 -30.15 -3.28
N GLY A 500 -18.10 -30.86 -3.26
CA GLY A 500 -16.80 -30.22 -3.46
C GLY A 500 -15.62 -31.11 -3.16
N SER A 501 -14.45 -30.49 -3.05
CA SER A 501 -13.19 -31.19 -2.77
C SER A 501 -12.53 -30.60 -1.53
N GLY A 502 -11.93 -31.48 -0.73
CA GLY A 502 -11.07 -31.12 0.39
C GLY A 502 -9.62 -31.44 0.13
N ASN A 503 -8.73 -30.57 0.59
CA ASN A 503 -7.30 -30.78 0.61
C ASN A 503 -6.78 -30.54 2.03
N ILE A 504 -5.79 -31.32 2.43
CA ILE A 504 -5.06 -31.09 3.66
C ILE A 504 -3.63 -30.74 3.27
N ALA A 505 -3.21 -29.52 3.62
CA ALA A 505 -1.82 -29.13 3.52
C ALA A 505 -1.11 -29.57 4.81
N LEU A 506 -0.05 -30.35 4.66
CA LEU A 506 0.79 -30.85 5.74
C LEU A 506 2.20 -30.32 5.55
N LYS A 507 2.80 -29.86 6.64
CA LYS A 507 4.24 -29.69 6.72
C LYS A 507 4.79 -30.82 7.58
N MET A 508 5.55 -31.74 7.00
CA MET A 508 5.95 -32.99 7.65
C MET A 508 7.44 -33.30 7.49
N GLY A 509 8.05 -33.90 8.51
CA GLY A 509 9.31 -34.62 8.39
C GLY A 509 9.07 -36.04 7.86
N LEU A 510 10.09 -36.67 7.26
CA LEU A 510 10.03 -38.10 6.97
C LEU A 510 9.96 -38.91 8.27
N PRO A 511 9.34 -40.10 8.25
CA PRO A 511 9.37 -41.02 9.38
C PRO A 511 10.80 -41.51 9.66
N ASP A 512 11.15 -41.63 10.93
CA ASP A 512 12.40 -42.27 11.35
C ASP A 512 12.31 -43.77 11.01
N LEU A 513 13.09 -44.22 10.04
CA LEU A 513 13.14 -45.63 9.68
C LEU A 513 13.87 -46.43 10.78
N PRO A 514 13.37 -47.61 11.16
CA PRO A 514 14.10 -48.50 12.07
C PRO A 514 15.46 -48.87 11.45
N ASP A 515 16.45 -49.23 12.29
CA ASP A 515 17.82 -49.60 11.88
C ASP A 515 17.82 -50.81 10.92
N LEU A 516 17.55 -50.55 9.64
CA LEU A 516 17.69 -51.53 8.57
C LEU A 516 19.16 -51.61 8.16
N PRO A 517 19.77 -52.81 8.17
CA PRO A 517 21.15 -52.98 7.73
C PRO A 517 21.27 -52.52 6.27
N GLY A 518 22.16 -51.57 6.00
CA GLY A 518 22.37 -50.98 4.68
C GLY A 518 21.76 -49.60 4.46
N LEU A 519 20.96 -49.06 5.40
CA LEU A 519 20.45 -47.68 5.32
C LEU A 519 21.56 -46.63 5.20
N SER A 520 22.76 -46.90 5.73
CA SER A 520 23.92 -46.01 5.60
C SER A 520 24.40 -45.80 4.16
N LEU A 521 23.88 -46.58 3.19
CA LEU A 521 24.14 -46.40 1.76
C LEU A 521 23.25 -45.31 1.15
N PHE A 522 22.16 -44.95 1.80
CA PHE A 522 21.19 -43.98 1.32
C PHE A 522 21.44 -42.64 2.00
N GLN A 523 21.55 -41.60 1.20
CA GLN A 523 21.56 -40.21 1.65
C GLN A 523 20.24 -39.60 1.19
N ILE A 524 19.39 -39.24 2.14
CA ILE A 524 18.12 -38.60 1.85
C ILE A 524 18.29 -37.11 2.14
N THR A 525 18.07 -36.27 1.13
CA THR A 525 18.02 -34.82 1.26
C THR A 525 16.57 -34.36 1.10
N THR A 526 16.02 -33.78 2.17
CA THR A 526 14.61 -33.43 2.28
C THR A 526 14.41 -31.95 2.57
N GLY A 527 13.37 -31.39 1.97
CA GLY A 527 12.66 -30.26 2.55
C GLY A 527 13.40 -28.92 2.61
N ASP A 528 12.90 -28.08 3.52
CA ASP A 528 13.51 -26.79 3.87
C ASP A 528 14.77 -26.95 4.75
N GLU A 529 15.33 -25.84 5.23
CA GLU A 529 16.52 -25.84 6.09
C GLU A 529 16.36 -26.64 7.40
N ASN A 530 15.13 -26.99 7.78
CA ASN A 530 14.81 -27.81 8.95
C ASN A 530 14.49 -29.27 8.58
N GLY A 531 14.64 -29.65 7.30
CA GLY A 531 14.35 -31.01 6.81
C GLY A 531 12.87 -31.31 6.60
N LEU A 532 11.99 -30.28 6.64
CA LEU A 532 10.53 -30.44 6.53
C LEU A 532 10.05 -30.33 5.08
N ILE A 533 9.10 -31.18 4.72
CA ILE A 533 8.51 -31.30 3.40
C ILE A 533 7.11 -30.68 3.41
N ASP A 534 6.83 -29.84 2.41
CA ASP A 534 5.49 -29.35 2.14
C ASP A 534 4.75 -30.37 1.27
N LEU A 535 3.69 -30.95 1.83
CA LEU A 535 2.95 -32.06 1.29
C LEU A 535 1.46 -31.74 1.24
N THR A 536 0.86 -31.78 0.05
CA THR A 536 -0.57 -31.57 -0.12
C THR A 536 -1.26 -32.93 -0.27
N VAL A 537 -2.01 -33.35 0.75
CA VAL A 537 -2.85 -34.55 0.71
C VAL A 537 -4.23 -34.18 0.16
N SER A 538 -4.61 -34.83 -0.93
CA SER A 538 -5.97 -34.82 -1.47
C SER A 538 -6.62 -36.17 -1.18
N GLY A 539 -7.88 -36.16 -0.73
CA GLY A 539 -8.63 -37.39 -0.48
C GLY A 539 -10.06 -37.30 -0.99
N GLY A 540 -10.64 -38.45 -1.32
CA GLY A 540 -12.02 -38.54 -1.80
C GLY A 540 -12.41 -39.96 -2.19
N PHE A 541 -13.49 -40.09 -2.97
CA PHE A 541 -13.98 -41.37 -3.48
C PHE A 541 -14.00 -41.33 -4.99
N THR A 542 -13.39 -42.32 -5.63
CA THR A 542 -13.53 -42.57 -7.06
C THR A 542 -14.48 -43.75 -7.25
N ASP A 543 -15.54 -43.52 -8.03
CA ASP A 543 -16.36 -44.59 -8.56
C ASP A 543 -15.60 -45.28 -9.69
N ASN A 544 -15.13 -46.50 -9.43
CA ASN A 544 -14.54 -47.37 -10.45
C ASN A 544 -15.46 -48.59 -10.62
N ASN A 545 -16.26 -48.60 -11.69
CA ASN A 545 -17.16 -49.70 -12.04
C ASN A 545 -18.19 -50.07 -10.95
N GLY A 546 -18.72 -49.08 -10.23
CA GLY A 546 -19.75 -49.30 -9.19
C GLY A 546 -19.21 -49.72 -7.83
N ALA A 547 -17.87 -49.75 -7.67
CA ALA A 547 -17.21 -49.86 -6.38
C ALA A 547 -16.68 -48.48 -5.97
N ILE A 548 -17.17 -48.01 -4.82
CA ILE A 548 -16.69 -46.80 -4.17
C ILE A 548 -15.30 -47.12 -3.60
N THR A 549 -14.26 -46.57 -4.22
CA THR A 549 -12.88 -46.75 -3.75
C THR A 549 -12.42 -45.45 -3.13
N PRO A 550 -12.18 -45.40 -1.80
CA PRO A 550 -11.52 -44.25 -1.20
C PRO A 550 -10.11 -44.11 -1.78
N TYR A 551 -9.66 -42.89 -2.02
CA TYR A 551 -8.28 -42.60 -2.39
C TYR A 551 -7.71 -41.51 -1.48
N MET A 552 -6.40 -41.58 -1.23
CA MET A 552 -5.62 -40.53 -0.59
C MET A 552 -4.31 -40.39 -1.36
N ASN A 553 -4.13 -39.26 -2.04
CA ASN A 553 -2.95 -38.96 -2.84
C ASN A 553 -2.24 -37.75 -2.25
N ALA A 554 -0.92 -37.80 -2.10
CA ALA A 554 -0.13 -36.65 -1.73
C ALA A 554 0.81 -36.20 -2.85
N THR A 555 0.81 -34.89 -3.10
CA THR A 555 1.81 -34.25 -3.94
C THR A 555 2.84 -33.56 -3.07
N ILE A 556 4.10 -33.63 -3.48
CA ILE A 556 5.20 -32.94 -2.79
C ILE A 556 5.55 -31.69 -3.59
N ASP A 557 5.50 -30.52 -2.95
CA ASP A 557 5.80 -29.26 -3.65
C ASP A 557 7.31 -29.12 -3.93
N ASN A 558 8.16 -29.70 -3.08
CA ASN A 558 9.61 -29.77 -3.24
C ASN A 558 10.08 -31.22 -3.35
N ALA A 559 10.70 -31.59 -4.47
CA ALA A 559 11.07 -32.98 -4.71
C ALA A 559 12.02 -33.54 -3.63
N LEU A 560 11.67 -34.72 -3.10
CA LEU A 560 12.52 -35.48 -2.19
C LEU A 560 13.68 -36.07 -2.98
N THR A 561 14.91 -35.88 -2.53
CA THR A 561 16.06 -36.50 -3.20
C THR A 561 16.60 -37.68 -2.40
N VAL A 562 16.66 -38.85 -3.03
CA VAL A 562 17.29 -40.04 -2.44
C VAL A 562 18.49 -40.42 -3.30
N ASP A 563 19.67 -40.29 -2.70
CA ASP A 563 20.96 -40.60 -3.29
C ASP A 563 21.49 -41.92 -2.73
N VAL A 564 21.99 -42.80 -3.59
CA VAL A 564 22.57 -44.09 -3.17
C VAL A 564 24.06 -44.11 -3.43
N ASN A 565 24.84 -44.28 -2.36
CA ASN A 565 26.29 -44.44 -2.41
C ASN A 565 26.67 -45.93 -2.41
N PHE A 566 27.74 -46.28 -3.13
CA PHE A 566 28.26 -47.65 -3.07
C PHE A 566 29.22 -47.83 -1.89
N PRO A 567 29.13 -48.95 -1.15
CA PRO A 567 29.97 -49.19 0.01
C PRO A 567 31.46 -49.26 -0.37
N GLY A 568 32.30 -48.59 0.44
CA GLY A 568 33.76 -48.69 0.34
C GLY A 568 34.42 -47.86 -0.78
N LEU A 569 33.66 -47.00 -1.47
CA LEU A 569 34.18 -46.08 -2.48
C LEU A 569 34.06 -44.63 -1.99
N SER A 570 35.10 -43.82 -2.20
CA SER A 570 35.00 -42.37 -2.03
C SER A 570 34.29 -41.81 -3.26
N GLN A 571 33.10 -41.23 -3.10
CA GLN A 571 32.28 -40.74 -4.22
C GLN A 571 32.00 -39.24 -4.00
N PRO A 572 32.46 -38.32 -4.88
CA PRO A 572 32.18 -36.89 -4.74
C PRO A 572 30.72 -36.54 -5.08
N THR A 573 30.08 -37.38 -5.89
CA THR A 573 28.64 -37.32 -6.21
C THR A 573 28.05 -38.73 -6.21
N PRO A 574 26.85 -38.93 -5.66
CA PRO A 574 26.21 -40.24 -5.63
C PRO A 574 25.91 -40.78 -7.05
N PRO A 575 26.17 -42.07 -7.31
CA PRO A 575 25.95 -42.70 -8.62
C PRO A 575 24.48 -42.90 -8.97
N ILE A 576 23.62 -43.16 -8.00
CA ILE A 576 22.16 -43.24 -8.23
C ILE A 576 21.55 -42.03 -7.54
N HIS A 577 20.90 -41.17 -8.31
CA HIS A 577 20.17 -40.02 -7.84
C HIS A 577 18.70 -40.17 -8.19
N THR A 578 17.81 -40.03 -7.23
CA THR A 578 16.36 -40.03 -7.44
C THR A 578 15.75 -38.73 -6.96
N SER A 579 14.72 -38.26 -7.66
CA SER A 579 13.95 -37.05 -7.35
C SER A 579 12.47 -37.43 -7.33
N LEU A 580 11.88 -37.55 -6.14
CA LEU A 580 10.51 -37.99 -5.91
C LEU A 580 9.59 -36.79 -5.73
N ASN A 581 8.49 -36.75 -6.48
CA ASN A 581 7.54 -35.63 -6.48
C ASN A 581 6.13 -36.04 -6.08
N GLN A 582 5.87 -37.33 -5.93
CA GLN A 582 4.55 -37.86 -5.59
C GLN A 582 4.66 -38.97 -4.53
N ILE A 583 3.71 -38.98 -3.59
CA ILE A 583 3.54 -40.02 -2.59
C ILE A 583 2.13 -40.58 -2.71
N ALA A 584 2.02 -41.87 -2.94
CA ALA A 584 0.77 -42.62 -2.84
C ALA A 584 0.76 -43.44 -1.54
N PHE A 585 -0.35 -43.38 -0.82
CA PHE A 585 -0.57 -44.18 0.38
C PHE A 585 -1.37 -45.42 0.01
N ASP A 586 -0.78 -46.59 0.21
CA ASP A 586 -1.49 -47.87 0.07
C ASP A 586 -2.07 -48.24 1.44
N LEU A 587 -3.35 -47.92 1.60
CA LEU A 587 -4.14 -48.23 2.80
C LEU A 587 -4.87 -49.55 2.56
N SER A 588 -4.14 -50.67 2.69
CA SER A 588 -4.73 -52.00 2.61
C SER A 588 -4.91 -52.60 4.00
N THR A 589 -6.05 -53.24 4.24
CA THR A 589 -6.25 -54.15 5.38
C THR A 589 -6.02 -55.57 4.86
N ASP A 590 -5.18 -56.35 5.53
CA ASP A 590 -5.01 -57.75 5.13
C ASP A 590 -6.27 -58.59 5.44
N ALA A 591 -6.30 -59.82 4.94
CA ALA A 591 -7.46 -60.72 5.11
C ALA A 591 -7.75 -61.11 6.57
N ASN A 592 -6.84 -60.82 7.51
CA ASN A 592 -6.96 -61.10 8.94
C ASN A 592 -7.34 -59.86 9.76
N GLY A 593 -7.43 -58.68 9.14
CA GLY A 593 -7.75 -57.42 9.82
C GLY A 593 -6.55 -56.75 10.50
N ASP A 594 -5.33 -57.21 10.21
CA ASP A 594 -4.11 -56.52 10.65
C ASP A 594 -3.76 -55.41 9.65
N PHE A 595 -3.34 -54.25 10.17
CA PHE A 595 -2.93 -53.12 9.34
C PHE A 595 -1.61 -53.44 8.62
N ALA A 596 -1.68 -53.54 7.29
CA ALA A 596 -0.53 -53.68 6.40
C ALA A 596 -0.51 -52.46 5.45
N GLY A 597 0.23 -51.44 5.84
CA GLY A 597 0.32 -50.18 5.11
C GLY A 597 1.61 -50.04 4.31
N GLY A 598 1.58 -49.21 3.26
CA GLY A 598 2.76 -48.87 2.47
C GLY A 598 2.77 -47.44 1.98
N LEU A 599 3.96 -46.87 1.88
CA LEU A 599 4.25 -45.61 1.21
C LEU A 599 4.87 -45.94 -0.14
N VAL A 600 4.26 -45.49 -1.23
CA VAL A 600 4.85 -45.58 -2.57
C VAL A 600 5.24 -44.18 -3.03
N LEU A 601 6.53 -43.96 -3.20
CA LEU A 601 7.13 -42.73 -3.66
C LEU A 601 7.47 -42.89 -5.14
N THR A 602 7.02 -41.98 -5.99
CA THR A 602 7.34 -42.01 -7.42
C THR A 602 8.05 -40.74 -7.86
N GLY A 603 8.86 -40.87 -8.91
CA GLY A 603 9.55 -39.73 -9.51
C GLY A 603 10.55 -40.16 -10.58
N ASP A 604 11.57 -39.33 -10.75
CA ASP A 604 12.62 -39.51 -11.76
C ASP A 604 13.87 -40.08 -11.12
N PHE A 605 14.65 -40.86 -11.88
CA PHE A 605 16.02 -41.21 -11.47
C PHE A 605 17.02 -40.96 -12.58
N ALA A 606 18.27 -40.78 -12.15
CA ALA A 606 19.45 -40.69 -12.99
C ALA A 606 20.53 -41.61 -12.44
N LEU A 607 21.02 -42.53 -13.28
CA LEU A 607 22.24 -43.28 -13.05
C LEU A 607 23.42 -42.52 -13.65
N ARG A 608 24.34 -42.07 -12.80
CA ARG A 608 25.55 -41.34 -13.15
C ARG A 608 26.73 -42.31 -13.19
N PRO A 609 27.44 -42.43 -14.33
CA PRO A 609 28.64 -43.26 -14.41
C PRO A 609 29.71 -42.78 -13.42
N LEU A 610 30.30 -43.70 -12.65
CA LEU A 610 31.46 -43.38 -11.80
C LEU A 610 32.73 -43.39 -12.63
N LEU A 611 33.45 -42.27 -12.66
CA LEU A 611 34.73 -42.21 -13.35
C LEU A 611 35.84 -42.86 -12.50
N PRO A 612 36.74 -43.64 -13.10
CA PRO A 612 37.88 -44.24 -12.40
C PRO A 612 38.73 -43.25 -11.58
N SER A 613 38.95 -42.02 -12.06
CA SER A 613 39.65 -40.97 -11.30
C SER A 613 38.91 -40.52 -10.04
N GLN A 614 37.59 -40.72 -9.99
CA GLN A 614 36.72 -40.34 -8.89
C GLN A 614 36.55 -41.46 -7.85
N MET A 615 36.77 -42.72 -8.21
CA MET A 615 36.46 -43.88 -7.36
C MET A 615 37.45 -44.15 -6.20
N GLY A 616 38.51 -43.35 -6.04
CA GLY A 616 39.52 -43.55 -4.99
C GLY A 616 40.25 -44.91 -5.06
N LEU A 617 40.08 -45.65 -6.17
CA LEU A 617 40.68 -46.95 -6.42
C LEU A 617 42.17 -46.78 -6.77
N PRO A 618 43.04 -47.76 -6.44
CA PRO A 618 44.45 -47.74 -6.82
C PRO A 618 44.63 -48.09 -8.31
N VAL A 619 43.98 -47.34 -9.20
CA VAL A 619 44.16 -47.46 -10.64
C VAL A 619 45.31 -46.55 -11.08
N PRO A 620 46.34 -47.06 -11.78
CA PRO A 620 47.40 -46.23 -12.33
C PRO A 620 46.83 -45.10 -13.21
N PRO A 621 47.30 -43.83 -13.10
CA PRO A 621 46.70 -42.68 -13.78
C PRO A 621 46.55 -42.84 -15.30
N ALA A 622 47.49 -43.53 -15.95
CA ALA A 622 47.44 -43.80 -17.39
C ALA A 622 46.28 -44.74 -17.78
N ILE A 623 45.94 -45.70 -16.91
CA ILE A 623 44.83 -46.63 -17.12
C ILE A 623 43.49 -45.95 -16.82
N ALA A 624 43.45 -45.08 -15.80
CA ALA A 624 42.26 -44.29 -15.48
C ALA A 624 41.87 -43.36 -16.63
N VAL A 625 42.82 -42.63 -17.22
CA VAL A 625 42.57 -41.73 -18.37
C VAL A 625 42.05 -42.52 -19.59
N GLN A 626 42.59 -43.71 -19.85
CA GLN A 626 42.11 -44.55 -20.97
C GLN A 626 40.71 -45.10 -20.72
N LEU A 627 40.41 -45.57 -19.50
CA LEU A 627 39.07 -46.02 -19.12
C LEU A 627 38.04 -44.89 -19.18
N GLU A 628 38.42 -43.66 -18.83
CA GLU A 628 37.54 -42.48 -18.94
C GLU A 628 37.27 -42.09 -20.39
N GLN A 629 38.29 -42.15 -21.25
CA GLN A 629 38.13 -41.94 -22.69
C GLN A 629 37.22 -43.01 -23.31
N LEU A 630 37.33 -44.26 -22.85
CA LEU A 630 36.49 -45.39 -23.23
C LEU A 630 35.03 -45.23 -22.76
N LEU A 631 34.81 -44.81 -21.53
CA LEU A 631 33.46 -44.48 -21.04
C LEU A 631 32.89 -43.27 -21.80
N GLY A 632 33.76 -42.33 -22.20
CA GLY A 632 33.44 -41.18 -23.05
C GLY A 632 32.93 -41.55 -24.44
N SER A 633 33.51 -42.57 -25.09
CA SER A 633 33.09 -43.03 -26.43
C SER A 633 31.74 -43.73 -26.45
N VAL A 634 31.27 -44.22 -25.29
CA VAL A 634 29.98 -44.92 -25.15
C VAL A 634 28.85 -43.96 -24.73
N GLY A 635 29.14 -42.66 -24.61
CA GLY A 635 28.20 -41.63 -24.19
C GLY A 635 28.12 -41.54 -22.67
N LEU A 636 28.85 -40.58 -22.08
CA LEU A 636 28.78 -40.21 -20.66
C LEU A 636 27.49 -39.46 -20.30
N LEU A 637 26.36 -39.87 -20.84
CA LEU A 637 25.07 -39.27 -20.50
C LEU A 637 24.53 -39.96 -19.24
N PRO A 638 24.04 -39.20 -18.25
CA PRO A 638 23.29 -39.79 -17.16
C PRO A 638 22.11 -40.56 -17.75
N LEU A 639 22.03 -41.86 -17.43
CA LEU A 639 20.92 -42.71 -17.87
C LEU A 639 19.71 -42.35 -17.03
N ALA A 640 18.69 -41.80 -17.66
CA ALA A 640 17.47 -41.35 -17.00
C ALA A 640 16.36 -42.41 -17.08
N GLY A 641 15.40 -42.28 -16.19
CA GLY A 641 14.17 -43.05 -16.22
C GLY A 641 13.27 -42.71 -15.05
N THR A 642 12.31 -43.58 -14.77
CA THR A 642 11.36 -43.42 -13.65
C THR A 642 11.74 -44.31 -12.49
N THR A 643 11.44 -43.87 -11.27
CA THR A 643 11.66 -44.67 -10.07
C THR A 643 10.38 -44.79 -9.25
N GLU A 644 10.21 -45.96 -8.66
CA GLU A 644 9.20 -46.27 -7.68
C GLU A 644 9.91 -46.81 -6.43
N GLN A 645 9.77 -46.14 -5.30
CA GLN A 645 10.29 -46.57 -4.01
C GLN A 645 9.13 -46.91 -3.11
N ALA A 646 9.08 -48.13 -2.58
CA ALA A 646 8.04 -48.56 -1.66
C ALA A 646 8.63 -48.85 -0.28
N VAL A 647 8.05 -48.23 0.74
CA VAL A 647 8.29 -48.57 2.15
C VAL A 647 7.05 -49.29 2.65
N ARG A 648 7.19 -50.53 3.09
CA ARG A 648 6.08 -51.35 3.58
C ARG A 648 6.30 -51.75 5.03
N PHE A 649 5.23 -51.76 5.80
CA PHE A 649 5.27 -52.05 7.23
C PHE A 649 4.30 -53.18 7.59
N ARG A 650 4.71 -54.03 8.54
CA ARG A 650 3.86 -55.04 9.19
C ARG A 650 4.31 -55.18 10.65
N GLY A 651 3.52 -54.64 11.58
CA GLY A 651 3.92 -54.55 12.99
C GLY A 651 5.28 -53.85 13.12
N ASP A 652 6.24 -54.47 13.80
CA ASP A 652 7.60 -53.93 13.99
C ASP A 652 8.55 -54.23 12.80
N GLN A 653 8.06 -54.83 11.71
CA GLN A 653 8.86 -55.15 10.53
C GLN A 653 8.66 -54.10 9.44
N ALA A 654 9.76 -53.69 8.81
CA ALA A 654 9.77 -52.80 7.65
C ALA A 654 10.55 -53.41 6.49
N ALA A 655 10.11 -53.16 5.26
CA ALA A 655 10.86 -53.44 4.06
C ALA A 655 10.87 -52.22 3.14
N PHE A 656 12.03 -51.96 2.54
CA PHE A 656 12.22 -50.92 1.54
C PHE A 656 12.56 -51.57 0.21
N SER A 657 11.88 -51.16 -0.86
CA SER A 657 12.22 -51.55 -2.23
C SER A 657 12.32 -50.32 -3.12
N MET A 658 13.40 -50.18 -3.87
CA MET A 658 13.58 -49.17 -4.90
C MET A 658 13.69 -49.87 -6.26
N ASN A 659 12.76 -49.56 -7.15
CA ASN A 659 12.75 -50.00 -8.53
C ASN A 659 13.04 -48.77 -9.42
N CYS A 660 14.07 -48.84 -10.26
CA CYS A 660 14.44 -47.79 -11.20
C CYS A 660 14.35 -48.35 -12.62
N THR A 661 13.45 -47.82 -13.45
CA THR A 661 13.18 -48.30 -14.81
C THR A 661 13.68 -47.31 -15.86
N PHE A 662 14.67 -47.69 -16.65
CA PHE A 662 15.29 -46.80 -17.63
C PHE A 662 14.33 -46.45 -18.76
N SER A 663 14.28 -45.16 -19.16
CA SER A 663 13.50 -44.74 -20.32
C SER A 663 14.18 -45.15 -21.62
N GLU A 664 15.51 -44.99 -21.69
CA GLU A 664 16.39 -45.47 -22.76
C GLU A 664 17.77 -45.80 -22.16
N ALA A 665 18.15 -47.08 -22.15
CA ALA A 665 19.47 -47.52 -21.68
C ALA A 665 20.04 -48.62 -22.57
N ALA A 666 20.13 -48.31 -23.87
CA ALA A 666 20.88 -49.11 -24.82
C ALA A 666 22.32 -48.61 -24.85
N LEU A 667 23.23 -49.43 -24.30
CA LEU A 667 24.65 -49.20 -24.38
C LEU A 667 25.17 -49.97 -25.60
N GLU A 668 25.59 -49.25 -26.62
CA GLU A 668 26.19 -49.82 -27.83
C GLU A 668 27.71 -49.76 -27.68
N VAL A 669 28.35 -50.93 -27.63
CA VAL A 669 29.81 -51.02 -27.52
C VAL A 669 30.35 -51.62 -28.80
N ASP A 670 31.06 -50.79 -29.57
CA ASP A 670 31.92 -51.26 -30.64
C ASP A 670 33.23 -51.78 -30.02
N LEU A 671 33.36 -53.10 -29.99
CA LEU A 671 34.53 -53.76 -29.41
C LEU A 671 35.81 -53.46 -30.20
N PHE A 672 35.75 -53.17 -31.50
CA PHE A 672 36.95 -52.90 -32.30
C PHE A 672 37.46 -51.49 -32.13
N ASP A 673 36.59 -50.48 -32.02
CA ASP A 673 36.99 -49.14 -31.58
C ASP A 673 37.56 -49.16 -30.15
N MET A 674 36.98 -50.00 -29.29
CA MET A 674 37.48 -50.26 -27.94
C MET A 674 38.90 -50.85 -27.95
N PHE A 675 39.17 -51.86 -28.79
CA PHE A 675 40.50 -52.46 -28.92
C PHE A 675 41.50 -51.58 -29.66
N ALA A 676 41.06 -50.80 -30.67
CA ALA A 676 41.91 -49.90 -31.44
C ALA A 676 42.41 -48.73 -30.58
N SER A 677 41.56 -48.18 -29.69
CA SER A 677 41.96 -47.13 -28.75
C SER A 677 42.94 -47.63 -27.67
N LEU A 678 42.71 -48.82 -27.12
CA LEU A 678 43.64 -49.51 -26.20
C LEU A 678 44.98 -49.85 -26.85
N ALA A 679 44.96 -50.32 -28.11
CA ALA A 679 46.16 -50.62 -28.88
C ALA A 679 46.93 -49.36 -29.31
N GLY A 680 46.25 -48.25 -29.58
CA GLY A 680 46.87 -46.96 -29.88
C GLY A 680 47.53 -46.29 -28.67
N GLY A 681 47.03 -46.57 -27.45
CA GLY A 681 47.61 -46.08 -26.20
C GLY A 681 48.83 -46.85 -25.69
N LEU A 682 49.02 -48.09 -26.15
CA LEU A 682 50.23 -48.88 -25.93
C LEU A 682 51.15 -48.72 -27.13
N ALA A 683 52.15 -47.85 -27.03
CA ALA A 683 53.11 -47.54 -28.10
C ALA A 683 53.52 -48.78 -28.93
N GLY A 684 52.90 -48.95 -30.10
CA GLY A 684 53.27 -49.96 -31.07
C GLY A 684 54.59 -49.57 -31.75
N PRO A 685 55.55 -50.49 -31.90
CA PRO A 685 56.84 -50.18 -32.51
C PRO A 685 56.64 -49.85 -34.00
N ALA A 686 57.25 -48.75 -34.44
CA ALA A 686 57.19 -48.28 -35.82
C ALA A 686 57.70 -49.35 -36.80
N GLY A 687 56.86 -49.70 -37.77
CA GLY A 687 57.23 -50.49 -38.94
C GLY A 687 56.49 -51.81 -39.07
N LEU A 688 55.23 -51.75 -39.49
CA LEU A 688 54.58 -52.83 -40.24
C LEU A 688 53.60 -52.19 -41.22
N ASP A 689 54.05 -52.12 -42.47
CA ASP A 689 53.31 -51.64 -43.62
C ASP A 689 52.21 -52.63 -44.02
N ASN A 690 51.14 -52.07 -44.57
CA ASN A 690 49.94 -52.71 -45.08
C ASN A 690 50.20 -53.99 -45.90
N THR A 691 49.46 -55.07 -45.63
CA THR A 691 48.81 -55.90 -46.68
C THR A 691 47.84 -56.94 -46.07
N THR A 692 46.54 -56.66 -46.24
CA THR A 692 45.47 -57.61 -46.64
C THR A 692 45.34 -58.94 -45.90
N ASN A 693 44.57 -58.91 -44.82
CA ASN A 693 43.31 -59.66 -44.65
C ASN A 693 42.67 -59.16 -43.35
N ALA A 694 42.19 -57.92 -43.37
CA ALA A 694 41.29 -57.46 -42.31
C ALA A 694 39.98 -58.20 -42.55
N ILE A 695 39.70 -59.17 -41.68
CA ILE A 695 38.35 -59.71 -41.54
C ILE A 695 37.52 -58.52 -41.04
N ASP A 696 36.65 -58.00 -41.89
CA ASP A 696 35.69 -56.95 -41.55
C ASP A 696 34.59 -57.60 -40.72
N LEU A 697 34.88 -57.78 -39.43
CA LEU A 697 33.99 -58.40 -38.45
C LEU A 697 33.49 -57.28 -37.56
N ASP A 698 32.40 -56.66 -37.99
CA ASP A 698 31.67 -55.69 -37.18
C ASP A 698 30.91 -56.47 -36.09
N ILE A 699 31.47 -56.50 -34.89
CA ILE A 699 30.82 -57.10 -33.72
C ILE A 699 30.27 -55.96 -32.88
N GLU A 700 29.05 -55.56 -33.20
CA GLU A 700 28.24 -54.71 -32.34
C GLU A 700 27.71 -55.56 -31.19
N VAL A 701 28.07 -55.20 -29.95
CA VAL A 701 27.48 -55.80 -28.76
C VAL A 701 26.62 -54.76 -28.07
N ARG A 702 25.30 -54.95 -28.16
CA ARG A 702 24.32 -54.13 -27.49
C ARG A 702 23.97 -54.72 -26.13
N PHE A 703 24.15 -53.94 -25.09
CA PHE A 703 23.67 -54.24 -23.74
C PHE A 703 22.50 -53.30 -23.43
N GLU A 704 21.37 -53.85 -23.00
CA GLU A 704 20.21 -53.07 -22.57
C GLU A 704 20.01 -53.24 -21.07
N LEU A 705 20.16 -52.16 -20.31
CA LEU A 705 19.91 -52.16 -18.87
C LEU A 705 18.46 -51.72 -18.65
N LYS A 706 17.56 -52.67 -18.36
CA LYS A 706 16.12 -52.35 -18.28
C LYS A 706 15.70 -51.76 -16.94
N GLN A 707 16.24 -52.29 -15.85
CA GLN A 707 15.81 -51.97 -14.49
C GLN A 707 16.93 -52.19 -13.48
N ILE A 708 16.94 -51.40 -12.41
CA ILE A 708 17.71 -51.64 -11.19
C ILE A 708 16.71 -51.85 -10.05
N ASP A 709 16.85 -52.97 -9.35
CA ASP A 709 16.03 -53.32 -8.18
C ASP A 709 16.93 -53.41 -6.94
N LEU A 710 16.58 -52.65 -5.92
CA LEU A 710 17.24 -52.63 -4.62
C LEU A 710 16.19 -52.97 -3.57
N GLN A 711 16.45 -54.00 -2.77
CA GLN A 711 15.55 -54.42 -1.70
C GLN A 711 16.31 -54.53 -0.38
N LEU A 712 15.78 -53.91 0.66
CA LEU A 712 16.26 -53.98 2.04
C LEU A 712 15.15 -54.55 2.93
N GLY A 713 15.50 -55.57 3.71
CA GLY A 713 14.54 -56.30 4.54
C GLY A 713 13.59 -57.20 3.73
N SER A 714 12.80 -57.98 4.45
CA SER A 714 11.76 -58.84 3.86
C SER A 714 10.57 -58.89 4.80
N LEU A 715 9.39 -58.60 4.27
CA LEU A 715 8.13 -58.97 4.91
C LEU A 715 7.85 -60.40 4.46
N GLU A 716 8.29 -61.41 5.22
CA GLU A 716 7.93 -62.79 4.87
C GLU A 716 6.40 -62.92 4.89
N PRO A 717 5.76 -63.45 3.83
CA PRO A 717 4.46 -64.06 4.01
C PRO A 717 4.69 -65.25 4.94
N ASP A 718 3.90 -65.38 6.00
CA ASP A 718 3.93 -66.56 6.86
C ASP A 718 4.09 -67.80 5.98
N GLN A 719 5.23 -68.48 6.12
CA GLN A 719 5.34 -69.82 5.55
C GLN A 719 4.23 -70.66 6.20
N PRO A 720 3.50 -71.46 5.40
CA PRO A 720 2.21 -72.04 5.77
C PRO A 720 2.21 -72.91 7.03
#